data_AF-I8U5G5-F1
#
_entry.id   AF-I8U5G5-F1
#
_cell.length_a   1.000
_cell.length_b   1.000
_cell.length_c   1.000
_cell.angle_alpha   90.00
_cell.angle_beta   90.00
_cell.angle_gamma   90.00
#
_symmetry.space_group_name_H-M   'P 1'
#
loop_
_entity.id
_entity.type
_entity.pdbx_description
1 polymer ?
#
loop_
_entity_poly.entity_id
_entity_poly.type
_entity_poly.pdbx_seq_one_letter_code
_entity_poly.pdbx_strand_id
1 'polypeptide(L)'
;MNNHDAKSTTRPWTVSRLSNMSNFTDHLRPSQPNGPEILARKRAQTHIPVDELAHHLLAQDGYLERQARILRIVEQEPLFDKKRQANLSREDLFKLALARAKLLRRLVDKHGWDIDDYKMAETLVDDVSPYYLHLHMFITTIREQASDAQQAYWLPLIESFKIIGAYAQTELGHGSNVQGLELQARWGPGSKEFILHSPMLTAQVSVRGSSRVLLTTSTARIPHSALLSRYAKLDPDSGQFSKPAVPAVVYGTMTYVRSLIVLQSRMAFARAVTIAVRYTTVRRQFRDRDDLKGPEVAVLEYPTVQIRILPLLATTYVLHYAGQAMQRTYREAREQIQAGDFSGLAHMHSLSSGLKSFCTDLVADGIETCRRALGGHGYGGASGFIRLSPDYLSRVTVEGDNWMITQQVAAYLIKRMHAAVANIDSATGNETEDLYKEFLRANRSYKVFDDDFNIVRSFHRRTIALLYDIYVERLKSSTIPCKTIDHCPHRRRTRCVICIIYSLSFIWKRMPMTVGNAHDTLSWSTNSPIVFRSGAVPQRDLDELPNRVRHLMARIEPHAVALVDAWKIPDYLLDSALGRFDGKVYEDLFHRAHRLNPLNEITFNPNYWEDELVKGDGVDQQSILCVYWMVKAGHSLYSYIISQLFIFSTKMALRLVKLSDKFSCYARGENEARFIYHEIFEDHGYDKVELPEAPFIVDVGANIGLFSLYMKEKYPLAKIIAFEPAPENFEALERNLAFHMVSTVKAYPYALGASASFAPFKYFPNMPGNSTLNVEEKEYQIQLFKENYDQTFADDMFKDAKQIMVPVNRLSLFLCLPHSNVEVIDLLKIDVEGTELEVLRGIDDRDWNKVRNIVMEVSNVKGGLDKVKQLLETKGFTVTYVAVRGIPELFKLFIVTACR
;
A
#
# COMPACT_ATOMS: atom_id res chain seq x y z
N MET A 1 -38.80 -39.42 42.41
CA MET A 1 -40.23 -39.16 42.16
C MET A 1 -40.33 -37.87 41.36
N ASN A 2 -41.02 -37.97 40.22
CA ASN A 2 -41.59 -36.95 39.34
C ASN A 2 -40.68 -35.96 38.59
N ASN A 3 -40.54 -36.28 37.29
CA ASN A 3 -40.43 -35.36 36.16
C ASN A 3 -41.36 -34.16 36.29
N HIS A 4 -40.85 -32.97 35.99
CA HIS A 4 -41.62 -31.93 35.31
C HIS A 4 -40.77 -31.22 34.27
N ASP A 5 -41.13 -31.48 33.01
CA ASP A 5 -40.73 -30.76 31.81
C ASP A 5 -41.13 -29.27 31.91
N ALA A 6 -40.17 -28.37 31.68
CA ALA A 6 -40.43 -27.00 31.23
C ALA A 6 -39.69 -26.78 29.91
N LYS A 7 -40.47 -26.74 28.83
CA LYS A 7 -40.04 -26.47 27.45
C LYS A 7 -39.35 -25.10 27.35
N SER A 8 -38.06 -25.09 27.03
CA SER A 8 -37.40 -23.94 26.39
C SER A 8 -37.37 -24.19 24.89
N THR A 9 -38.23 -23.46 24.18
CA THR A 9 -38.27 -23.43 22.71
C THR A 9 -37.17 -22.53 22.17
N THR A 10 -35.98 -23.08 21.96
CA THR A 10 -35.01 -22.52 21.01
C THR A 10 -34.73 -23.58 19.97
N ARG A 11 -35.48 -23.53 18.85
CA ARG A 11 -35.08 -24.26 17.64
C ARG A 11 -33.76 -23.67 17.18
N PRO A 12 -32.68 -24.45 17.04
CA PRO A 12 -31.52 -24.00 16.30
C PRO A 12 -31.98 -23.87 14.84
N TRP A 13 -31.98 -22.66 14.29
CA TRP A 13 -32.01 -22.51 12.84
C TRP A 13 -30.65 -22.95 12.31
N THR A 14 -30.51 -24.26 12.18
CA THR A 14 -29.43 -24.86 11.42
C THR A 14 -29.53 -24.36 9.98
N VAL A 15 -28.55 -23.55 9.55
CA VAL A 15 -28.20 -23.30 8.14
C VAL A 15 -27.59 -24.58 7.51
N SER A 16 -28.17 -25.74 7.82
CA SER A 16 -27.80 -27.04 7.25
C SER A 16 -28.91 -27.64 6.40
N ARG A 17 -30.09 -27.00 6.30
CA ARG A 17 -31.21 -27.46 5.45
C ARG A 17 -31.21 -26.90 4.02
N LEU A 18 -30.32 -25.96 3.67
CA LEU A 18 -30.23 -25.40 2.31
C LEU A 18 -29.04 -25.93 1.50
N SER A 19 -28.17 -26.76 2.07
CA SER A 19 -26.98 -27.28 1.36
C SER A 19 -27.27 -28.48 0.44
N ASN A 20 -28.47 -29.07 0.48
CA ASN A 20 -28.84 -30.26 -0.30
C ASN A 20 -30.10 -30.08 -1.19
N MET A 21 -30.58 -28.86 -1.39
CA MET A 21 -31.62 -28.56 -2.38
C MET A 21 -30.98 -27.75 -3.51
N SER A 22 -31.17 -28.15 -4.77
CA SER A 22 -30.77 -27.35 -5.93
C SER A 22 -31.36 -25.94 -5.77
N ASN A 23 -30.50 -24.93 -5.66
CA ASN A 23 -30.95 -23.55 -5.57
C ASN A 23 -31.45 -23.14 -6.96
N PHE A 24 -32.56 -22.39 -7.06
CA PHE A 24 -33.05 -21.93 -8.38
C PHE A 24 -31.96 -21.17 -9.16
N THR A 25 -31.02 -20.53 -8.45
CA THR A 25 -29.87 -19.84 -9.04
C THR A 25 -28.91 -20.76 -9.79
N ASP A 26 -28.89 -22.07 -9.49
CA ASP A 26 -28.06 -23.06 -10.18
C ASP A 26 -28.54 -23.33 -11.62
N HIS A 27 -29.80 -23.00 -11.91
CA HIS A 27 -30.43 -23.16 -13.22
C HIS A 27 -30.46 -21.87 -14.05
N LEU A 28 -29.97 -20.74 -13.52
CA LEU A 28 -29.90 -19.49 -14.28
C LEU A 28 -28.96 -19.63 -15.48
N ARG A 29 -29.36 -19.02 -16.60
CA ARG A 29 -28.61 -18.99 -17.86
C ARG A 29 -28.60 -17.57 -18.41
N PRO A 30 -27.49 -17.13 -19.04
CA PRO A 30 -27.46 -15.85 -19.75
C PRO A 30 -28.49 -15.81 -20.87
N SER A 31 -28.91 -14.60 -21.25
CA SER A 31 -29.73 -14.40 -22.44
C SER A 31 -28.97 -14.81 -23.71
N GLN A 32 -29.72 -15.23 -24.73
CA GLN A 32 -29.15 -15.65 -26.01
C GLN A 32 -28.97 -14.47 -26.99
N PRO A 33 -28.01 -14.55 -27.92
CA PRO A 33 -26.88 -15.48 -27.94
C PRO A 33 -25.95 -15.31 -26.73
N ASN A 34 -25.49 -16.42 -26.18
CA ASN A 34 -24.59 -16.44 -25.03
C ASN A 34 -23.14 -16.14 -25.44
N GLY A 35 -22.32 -15.72 -24.46
CA GLY A 35 -20.91 -15.38 -24.67
C GLY A 35 -20.06 -16.48 -25.30
N PRO A 36 -20.17 -17.75 -24.87
CA PRO A 36 -19.45 -18.86 -25.50
C PRO A 36 -19.71 -18.99 -27.01
N GLU A 37 -20.96 -18.93 -27.45
CA GLU A 37 -21.32 -19.00 -28.87
C GLU A 37 -20.78 -17.80 -29.66
N ILE A 38 -20.83 -16.59 -29.07
CA ILE A 38 -20.33 -15.37 -29.71
C ILE A 38 -18.82 -15.47 -29.94
N LEU A 39 -18.04 -15.84 -28.92
CA LEU A 39 -16.59 -15.97 -29.06
C LEU A 39 -16.20 -17.11 -29.99
N ALA A 40 -16.90 -18.25 -29.93
CA ALA A 40 -16.67 -19.36 -30.86
C ALA A 40 -16.90 -18.93 -32.31
N ARG A 41 -17.97 -18.16 -32.59
CA ARG A 41 -18.24 -17.62 -33.92
C ARG A 41 -17.13 -16.67 -34.39
N LYS A 42 -16.70 -15.74 -33.54
CA LYS A 42 -15.61 -14.80 -33.88
C LYS A 42 -14.29 -15.52 -34.14
N ARG A 43 -13.98 -16.58 -33.40
CA ARG A 43 -12.83 -17.46 -33.65
C ARG A 43 -12.93 -18.21 -34.98
N ALA A 44 -14.13 -18.67 -35.34
CA ALA A 44 -14.34 -19.37 -36.62
C ALA A 44 -14.32 -18.44 -37.85
N GLN A 45 -14.59 -17.14 -37.66
CA GLN A 45 -14.61 -16.15 -38.74
C GLN A 45 -13.22 -15.66 -39.18
N THR A 46 -12.17 -15.94 -38.41
CA THR A 46 -10.82 -15.47 -38.70
C THR A 46 -10.02 -16.48 -39.52
N HIS A 47 -9.11 -15.98 -40.36
CA HIS A 47 -8.11 -16.80 -41.07
C HIS A 47 -6.72 -16.71 -40.43
N ILE A 48 -6.57 -15.99 -39.31
CA ILE A 48 -5.29 -15.84 -38.61
C ILE A 48 -4.92 -17.17 -37.92
N PRO A 49 -3.76 -17.79 -38.24
CA PRO A 49 -3.30 -18.98 -37.55
C PRO A 49 -2.81 -18.62 -36.15
N VAL A 50 -3.70 -18.72 -35.16
CA VAL A 50 -3.45 -18.28 -33.76
C VAL A 50 -2.22 -18.96 -33.17
N ASP A 51 -2.03 -20.25 -33.43
CA ASP A 51 -0.88 -21.00 -32.91
C ASP A 51 0.43 -20.58 -33.56
N GLU A 52 0.48 -20.39 -34.88
CA GLU A 52 1.69 -19.90 -35.57
C GLU A 52 2.06 -18.49 -35.10
N LEU A 53 1.06 -17.61 -34.95
CA LEU A 53 1.30 -16.27 -34.42
C LEU A 53 1.79 -16.32 -32.97
N ALA A 54 1.24 -17.20 -32.13
CA ALA A 54 1.72 -17.40 -30.77
C ALA A 54 3.18 -17.88 -30.74
N HIS A 55 3.56 -18.83 -31.60
CA HIS A 55 4.95 -19.29 -31.71
C HIS A 55 5.87 -18.15 -32.17
N HIS A 56 5.47 -17.36 -33.16
CA HIS A 56 6.24 -16.20 -33.62
C HIS A 56 6.51 -15.19 -32.48
N LEU A 57 5.51 -14.93 -31.64
CA LEU A 57 5.62 -13.96 -30.55
C LEU A 57 6.33 -14.52 -29.30
N LEU A 58 6.15 -15.80 -29.00
CA LEU A 58 6.44 -16.36 -27.69
C LEU A 58 7.29 -17.64 -27.71
N ALA A 59 7.68 -18.21 -28.86
CA ALA A 59 8.49 -19.44 -28.88
C ALA A 59 9.94 -19.23 -28.43
N GLN A 60 10.41 -17.98 -28.30
CA GLN A 60 11.75 -17.69 -27.82
C GLN A 60 11.95 -18.30 -26.42
N ASP A 61 13.12 -18.94 -26.24
CA ASP A 61 13.57 -19.53 -24.98
C ASP A 61 12.62 -20.58 -24.38
N GLY A 62 11.79 -21.24 -25.20
CA GLY A 62 10.85 -22.29 -24.78
C GLY A 62 9.74 -21.79 -23.85
N TYR A 63 9.34 -20.52 -23.98
CA TYR A 63 8.40 -19.88 -23.06
C TYR A 63 7.01 -20.56 -23.05
N LEU A 64 6.49 -21.01 -24.20
CA LEU A 64 5.17 -21.65 -24.29
C LEU A 64 5.15 -23.01 -23.58
N GLU A 65 6.17 -23.84 -23.82
CA GLU A 65 6.33 -25.15 -23.20
C GLU A 65 6.55 -25.00 -21.69
N ARG A 66 7.37 -24.02 -21.29
CA ARG A 66 7.59 -23.68 -19.88
C ARG A 66 6.30 -23.22 -19.21
N GLN A 67 5.54 -22.31 -19.82
CA GLN A 67 4.26 -21.85 -19.27
C GLN A 67 3.30 -23.02 -19.06
N ALA A 68 3.13 -23.88 -20.07
CA ALA A 68 2.25 -25.04 -19.98
C ALA A 68 2.67 -26.03 -18.89
N ARG A 69 3.98 -26.31 -18.77
CA ARG A 69 4.53 -27.20 -17.74
C ARG A 69 4.31 -26.65 -16.33
N ILE A 70 4.70 -25.39 -16.10
CA ILE A 70 4.64 -24.77 -14.77
C ILE A 70 3.18 -24.52 -14.36
N LEU A 71 2.32 -24.11 -15.30
CA LEU A 71 0.89 -23.89 -15.05
C LEU A 71 0.21 -25.13 -14.45
N ARG A 72 0.46 -26.32 -15.02
CA ARG A 72 -0.09 -27.59 -14.51
C ARG A 72 0.30 -27.87 -13.06
N ILE A 73 1.46 -27.41 -12.62
CA ILE A 73 1.95 -27.60 -11.25
C ILE A 73 1.28 -26.57 -10.34
N VAL A 74 1.32 -25.28 -10.69
CA VAL A 74 0.78 -24.22 -9.82
C VAL A 74 -0.75 -24.27 -9.68
N GLU A 75 -1.49 -24.70 -10.70
CA GLU A 75 -2.95 -24.83 -10.64
C GLU A 75 -3.43 -25.92 -9.67
N GLN A 76 -2.59 -26.92 -9.38
CA GLN A 76 -2.93 -28.01 -8.46
C GLN A 76 -2.70 -27.63 -7.00
N GLU A 77 -1.94 -26.56 -6.73
CA GLU A 77 -1.56 -26.15 -5.38
C GLU A 77 -2.61 -25.20 -4.79
N PRO A 78 -3.35 -25.59 -3.72
CA PRO A 78 -4.44 -24.79 -3.17
C PRO A 78 -4.00 -23.41 -2.67
N LEU A 79 -2.76 -23.29 -2.19
CA LEU A 79 -2.21 -22.01 -1.72
C LEU A 79 -2.10 -20.97 -2.84
N PHE A 80 -2.01 -21.38 -4.11
CA PHE A 80 -1.96 -20.45 -5.23
C PHE A 80 -3.34 -20.08 -5.79
N ASP A 81 -4.45 -20.56 -5.22
CA ASP A 81 -5.79 -20.10 -5.63
C ASP A 81 -5.99 -18.59 -5.35
N LYS A 82 -6.34 -17.84 -6.38
CA LYS A 82 -6.48 -16.38 -6.36
C LYS A 82 -7.93 -15.91 -6.24
N LYS A 83 -8.91 -16.80 -6.37
CA LYS A 83 -10.33 -16.43 -6.50
C LYS A 83 -10.88 -15.63 -5.32
N ARG A 84 -10.38 -15.89 -4.10
CA ARG A 84 -10.79 -15.19 -2.88
C ARG A 84 -9.82 -14.09 -2.44
N GLN A 85 -8.73 -13.89 -3.18
CA GLN A 85 -7.61 -13.06 -2.73
C GLN A 85 -7.99 -11.57 -2.63
N ALA A 86 -8.94 -11.09 -3.44
CA ALA A 86 -9.46 -9.73 -3.36
C ALA A 86 -10.25 -9.43 -2.07
N ASN A 87 -10.68 -10.47 -1.33
CA ASN A 87 -11.48 -10.34 -0.12
C ASN A 87 -10.62 -10.38 1.17
N LEU A 88 -9.29 -10.47 1.03
CA LEU A 88 -8.38 -10.59 2.17
C LEU A 88 -7.95 -9.22 2.70
N SER A 89 -7.74 -9.14 4.01
CA SER A 89 -7.12 -7.98 4.66
C SER A 89 -5.67 -7.81 4.21
N ARG A 90 -5.07 -6.63 4.43
CA ARG A 90 -3.65 -6.41 4.10
C ARG A 90 -2.71 -7.35 4.86
N GLU A 91 -3.02 -7.64 6.12
CA GLU A 91 -2.23 -8.55 6.96
C GLU A 91 -2.29 -9.98 6.41
N ASP A 92 -3.49 -10.47 6.08
CA ASP A 92 -3.67 -11.82 5.53
C ASP A 92 -3.06 -11.95 4.15
N LEU A 93 -3.14 -10.90 3.33
CA LEU A 93 -2.44 -10.83 2.04
C LEU A 93 -0.92 -10.97 2.22
N PHE A 94 -0.33 -10.33 3.23
CA PHE A 94 1.11 -10.44 3.47
C PHE A 94 1.49 -11.86 3.93
N LYS A 95 0.74 -12.45 4.86
CA LYS A 95 0.94 -13.83 5.32
C LYS A 95 0.82 -14.82 4.16
N LEU A 96 -0.19 -14.66 3.32
CA LEU A 96 -0.41 -15.47 2.12
C LEU A 96 0.75 -15.33 1.13
N ALA A 97 1.18 -14.10 0.83
CA ALA A 97 2.30 -13.85 -0.08
C ALA A 97 3.61 -14.49 0.43
N LEU A 98 3.86 -14.44 1.74
CA LEU A 98 5.02 -15.12 2.35
C LEU A 98 4.91 -16.65 2.26
N ALA A 99 3.73 -17.22 2.50
CA ALA A 99 3.49 -18.66 2.37
C ALA A 99 3.71 -19.13 0.93
N ARG A 100 3.19 -18.38 -0.05
CA ARG A 100 3.37 -18.64 -1.48
C ARG A 100 4.83 -18.54 -1.92
N ALA A 101 5.55 -17.51 -1.48
CA ALA A 101 6.95 -17.33 -1.83
C ALA A 101 7.82 -18.48 -1.27
N LYS A 102 7.56 -18.93 -0.04
CA LYS A 102 8.21 -20.11 0.55
C LYS A 102 7.86 -21.39 -0.22
N LEU A 103 6.60 -21.57 -0.63
CA LEU A 103 6.20 -22.72 -1.43
C LEU A 103 6.88 -22.72 -2.79
N LEU A 104 6.93 -21.59 -3.50
CA LEU A 104 7.63 -21.47 -4.77
C LEU A 104 9.09 -21.90 -4.67
N ARG A 105 9.82 -21.48 -3.61
CA ARG A 105 11.20 -21.93 -3.38
C ARG A 105 11.29 -23.45 -3.20
N ARG A 106 10.39 -24.04 -2.42
CA ARG A 106 10.35 -25.51 -2.23
C ARG A 106 10.03 -26.24 -3.53
N LEU A 107 9.18 -25.66 -4.40
CA LEU A 107 8.89 -26.22 -5.72
C LEU A 107 10.10 -26.15 -6.65
N VAL A 108 10.91 -25.10 -6.56
CA VAL A 108 12.20 -25.04 -7.29
C VAL A 108 13.08 -26.21 -6.91
N ASP A 109 13.25 -26.48 -5.61
CA ASP A 109 14.07 -27.60 -5.12
C ASP A 109 13.48 -28.95 -5.54
N LYS A 110 12.15 -29.12 -5.40
CA LYS A 110 11.43 -30.36 -5.72
C LYS A 110 11.51 -30.73 -7.20
N HIS A 111 11.40 -29.75 -8.09
CA HIS A 111 11.32 -29.97 -9.53
C HIS A 111 12.61 -29.66 -10.28
N GLY A 112 13.65 -29.18 -9.59
CA GLY A 112 14.92 -28.79 -10.21
C GLY A 112 14.77 -27.61 -11.18
N TRP A 113 13.90 -26.64 -10.86
CA TRP A 113 13.63 -25.50 -11.74
C TRP A 113 14.84 -24.59 -11.88
N ASP A 114 15.09 -24.14 -13.09
CA ASP A 114 16.03 -23.05 -13.35
C ASP A 114 15.42 -21.68 -12.99
N ILE A 115 16.19 -20.61 -13.21
CA ILE A 115 15.75 -19.25 -12.89
C ILE A 115 14.59 -18.79 -13.76
N ASP A 116 14.48 -19.26 -15.00
CA ASP A 116 13.43 -18.83 -15.92
C ASP A 116 12.13 -19.60 -15.68
N ASP A 117 12.22 -20.86 -15.25
CA ASP A 117 11.13 -21.63 -14.66
C ASP A 117 10.57 -20.93 -13.42
N TYR A 118 11.45 -20.47 -12.51
CA TYR A 118 11.03 -19.69 -11.35
C TYR A 118 10.33 -18.40 -11.74
N LYS A 119 10.88 -17.62 -12.69
CA LYS A 119 10.25 -16.37 -13.18
C LYS A 119 8.90 -16.63 -13.84
N MET A 120 8.75 -17.75 -14.55
CA MET A 120 7.46 -18.17 -15.09
C MET A 120 6.47 -18.47 -13.97
N ALA A 121 6.88 -19.22 -12.94
CA ALA A 121 6.04 -19.52 -11.79
C ALA A 121 5.63 -18.24 -11.04
N GLU A 122 6.56 -17.31 -10.81
CA GLU A 122 6.30 -16.00 -10.23
C GLU A 122 5.27 -15.21 -11.06
N THR A 123 5.42 -15.21 -12.39
CA THR A 123 4.49 -14.56 -13.31
C THR A 123 3.09 -15.17 -13.22
N LEU A 124 2.96 -16.49 -13.17
CA LEU A 124 1.67 -17.19 -13.11
C LEU A 124 0.97 -17.01 -11.75
N VAL A 125 1.73 -17.10 -10.66
CA VAL A 125 1.23 -16.84 -9.30
C VAL A 125 0.77 -15.40 -9.15
N ASP A 126 1.36 -14.45 -9.90
CA ASP A 126 0.86 -13.07 -10.04
C ASP A 126 0.62 -12.40 -8.67
N ASP A 127 1.61 -12.55 -7.78
CA ASP A 127 1.58 -12.00 -6.43
C ASP A 127 2.89 -11.24 -6.16
N VAL A 128 2.82 -10.19 -5.35
CA VAL A 128 4.01 -9.39 -5.03
C VAL A 128 4.80 -10.09 -3.92
N SER A 129 5.73 -10.94 -4.34
CA SER A 129 6.57 -11.74 -3.44
C SER A 129 7.37 -10.86 -2.46
N PRO A 130 7.40 -11.20 -1.15
CA PRO A 130 8.34 -10.60 -0.20
C PRO A 130 9.81 -10.80 -0.57
N TYR A 131 10.13 -11.77 -1.41
CA TYR A 131 11.49 -12.05 -1.88
C TYR A 131 11.82 -11.40 -3.23
N TYR A 132 10.92 -10.57 -3.78
CA TYR A 132 11.12 -9.96 -5.10
C TYR A 132 12.46 -9.19 -5.19
N LEU A 133 12.75 -8.32 -4.21
CA LEU A 133 14.00 -7.54 -4.23
C LEU A 133 15.26 -8.42 -4.07
N HIS A 134 15.16 -9.52 -3.33
CA HIS A 134 16.26 -10.47 -3.18
C HIS A 134 16.65 -11.08 -4.53
N LEU A 135 15.64 -11.51 -5.28
CA LEU A 135 15.81 -12.26 -6.53
C LEU A 135 16.11 -11.39 -7.76
N HIS A 136 15.69 -10.13 -7.74
CA HIS A 136 15.82 -9.26 -8.91
C HIS A 136 16.86 -8.15 -8.75
N MET A 137 16.98 -7.56 -7.55
CA MET A 137 17.87 -6.41 -7.35
C MET A 137 19.11 -6.75 -6.54
N PHE A 138 18.96 -7.46 -5.42
CA PHE A 138 20.08 -7.78 -4.53
C PHE A 138 21.10 -8.68 -5.22
N ILE A 139 20.65 -9.83 -5.76
CA ILE A 139 21.55 -10.76 -6.49
C ILE A 139 22.20 -10.10 -7.71
N THR A 140 21.43 -9.32 -8.49
CA THR A 140 21.95 -8.61 -9.68
C THR A 140 23.00 -7.58 -9.28
N THR A 141 22.79 -6.84 -8.18
CA THR A 141 23.77 -5.87 -7.67
C THR A 141 25.07 -6.55 -7.28
N ILE A 142 25.00 -7.71 -6.60
CA ILE A 142 26.20 -8.48 -6.26
C ILE A 142 26.92 -8.97 -7.52
N ARG A 143 26.21 -9.56 -8.48
CA ARG A 143 26.80 -10.03 -9.75
C ARG A 143 27.47 -8.92 -10.56
N GLU A 144 26.87 -7.73 -10.57
CA GLU A 144 27.35 -6.62 -11.39
C GLU A 144 28.44 -5.78 -10.70
N GLN A 145 28.34 -5.55 -9.39
CA GLN A 145 29.19 -4.57 -8.69
C GLN A 145 30.18 -5.18 -7.68
N ALA A 146 30.00 -6.43 -7.25
CA ALA A 146 30.94 -7.08 -6.36
C ALA A 146 32.18 -7.57 -7.14
N SER A 147 33.35 -7.50 -6.50
CA SER A 147 34.58 -8.12 -7.01
C SER A 147 34.45 -9.64 -7.04
N ASP A 148 35.32 -10.32 -7.80
CA ASP A 148 35.24 -11.78 -7.96
C ASP A 148 35.35 -12.53 -6.62
N ALA A 149 36.20 -12.05 -5.70
CA ALA A 149 36.31 -12.59 -4.34
C ALA A 149 35.02 -12.38 -3.53
N GLN A 150 34.38 -11.22 -3.64
CA GLN A 150 33.09 -10.96 -2.98
C GLN A 150 31.98 -11.82 -3.59
N GLN A 151 31.97 -12.04 -4.90
CA GLN A 151 31.01 -12.92 -5.56
C GLN A 151 31.16 -14.37 -5.08
N ALA A 152 32.40 -14.87 -5.02
CA ALA A 152 32.71 -16.21 -4.53
C ALA A 152 32.22 -16.44 -3.09
N TYR A 153 32.21 -15.39 -2.25
CA TYR A 153 31.69 -15.46 -0.89
C TYR A 153 30.16 -15.31 -0.82
N TRP A 154 29.59 -14.25 -1.41
CA TRP A 154 28.19 -13.87 -1.22
C TRP A 154 27.23 -14.67 -2.09
N LEU A 155 27.55 -14.95 -3.36
CA LEU A 155 26.59 -15.58 -4.28
C LEU A 155 26.13 -16.96 -3.78
N PRO A 156 26.98 -17.87 -3.28
CA PRO A 156 26.51 -19.16 -2.76
C PRO A 156 25.52 -19.03 -1.60
N LEU A 157 25.71 -18.03 -0.72
CA LEU A 157 24.82 -17.76 0.42
C LEU A 157 23.47 -17.17 -0.01
N ILE A 158 23.52 -16.30 -1.02
CA ILE A 158 22.34 -15.65 -1.61
C ILE A 158 21.51 -16.67 -2.39
N GLU A 159 22.13 -17.44 -3.27
CA GLU A 159 21.47 -18.43 -4.12
C GLU A 159 20.88 -19.59 -3.32
N SER A 160 21.47 -19.94 -2.18
CA SER A 160 20.92 -20.92 -1.23
C SER A 160 19.89 -20.35 -0.26
N PHE A 161 19.53 -19.06 -0.38
CA PHE A 161 18.58 -18.36 0.51
C PHE A 161 18.99 -18.38 2.01
N LYS A 162 20.26 -18.68 2.33
CA LYS A 162 20.79 -18.52 3.69
C LYS A 162 20.83 -17.05 4.11
N ILE A 163 20.91 -16.16 3.13
CA ILE A 163 20.78 -14.71 3.29
C ILE A 163 19.69 -14.23 2.36
N ILE A 164 18.74 -13.47 2.91
CA ILE A 164 17.73 -12.76 2.15
C ILE A 164 18.12 -11.28 2.21
N GLY A 165 18.19 -10.66 1.05
CA GLY A 165 18.62 -9.26 0.92
C GLY A 165 17.60 -8.40 0.22
N ALA A 166 17.82 -7.09 0.28
CA ALA A 166 17.02 -6.09 -0.38
C ALA A 166 17.93 -5.05 -1.03
N TYR A 167 17.33 -4.15 -1.81
CA TYR A 167 18.04 -3.02 -2.41
C TYR A 167 17.62 -1.72 -1.74
N ALA A 168 18.49 -1.24 -0.86
CA ALA A 168 18.23 -0.13 0.06
C ALA A 168 18.94 1.14 -0.45
N GLN A 169 18.36 1.78 -1.47
CA GLN A 169 18.90 3.00 -2.08
C GLN A 169 18.05 4.24 -1.81
N THR A 170 16.73 4.15 -2.01
CA THR A 170 15.83 5.31 -1.86
C THR A 170 15.71 5.71 -0.40
N GLU A 171 15.84 7.01 -0.13
CA GLU A 171 15.60 7.61 1.18
C GLU A 171 14.26 8.37 1.20
N LEU A 172 13.82 8.80 2.39
CA LEU A 172 12.63 9.63 2.54
C LEU A 172 12.74 10.95 1.75
N GLY A 173 13.90 11.60 1.79
CA GLY A 173 14.17 12.85 1.06
C GLY A 173 14.58 12.64 -0.40
N HIS A 174 15.13 11.47 -0.74
CA HIS A 174 15.85 11.26 -1.99
C HIS A 174 15.47 9.94 -2.70
N GLY A 175 14.76 10.07 -3.83
CA GLY A 175 14.44 8.97 -4.75
C GLY A 175 15.08 9.16 -6.12
N SER A 176 14.51 10.04 -6.95
CA SER A 176 15.01 10.31 -8.30
C SER A 176 16.41 10.91 -8.33
N ASN A 177 16.75 11.74 -7.33
CA ASN A 177 18.08 12.33 -7.19
C ASN A 177 18.97 11.50 -6.25
N VAL A 178 19.50 10.39 -6.78
CA VAL A 178 20.40 9.48 -6.04
C VAL A 178 21.72 10.16 -5.64
N GLN A 179 22.16 11.20 -6.35
CA GLN A 179 23.37 11.95 -5.98
C GLN A 179 23.17 12.79 -4.72
N GLY A 180 21.92 13.01 -4.30
CA GLY A 180 21.59 13.75 -3.09
C GLY A 180 21.39 12.89 -1.85
N LEU A 181 21.61 11.56 -1.93
CA LEU A 181 21.44 10.68 -0.77
C LEU A 181 22.25 11.19 0.43
N GLU A 182 21.61 11.17 1.58
CA GLU A 182 22.11 11.74 2.83
C GLU A 182 22.75 10.70 3.74
N LEU A 183 22.45 9.41 3.55
CA LEU A 183 23.10 8.31 4.27
C LEU A 183 24.62 8.35 4.04
N GLN A 184 25.37 8.33 5.14
CA GLN A 184 26.82 8.44 5.08
C GLN A 184 27.48 7.12 5.40
N ALA A 185 28.50 6.76 4.62
CA ALA A 185 29.42 5.66 4.91
C ALA A 185 30.83 6.25 5.11
N ARG A 186 31.27 6.35 6.38
CA ARG A 186 32.55 6.97 6.74
C ARG A 186 33.60 5.90 7.03
N TRP A 187 34.77 5.95 6.39
CA TRP A 187 35.88 5.03 6.66
C TRP A 187 36.58 5.39 7.97
N GLY A 188 36.79 4.40 8.84
CA GLY A 188 37.59 4.51 10.05
C GLY A 188 38.98 3.88 9.87
N PRO A 189 40.06 4.66 9.66
CA PRO A 189 41.39 4.10 9.37
C PRO A 189 41.93 3.18 10.47
N GLY A 190 41.64 3.50 11.74
CA GLY A 190 42.08 2.70 12.88
C GLY A 190 41.32 1.38 13.04
N SER A 191 39.99 1.37 12.84
CA SER A 191 39.18 0.16 12.97
C SER A 191 39.14 -0.67 11.70
N LYS A 192 39.50 -0.09 10.55
CA LYS A 192 39.35 -0.67 9.21
C LYS A 192 37.90 -1.08 8.89
N GLU A 193 36.96 -0.27 9.37
CA GLU A 193 35.50 -0.44 9.21
C GLU A 193 34.87 0.82 8.61
N PHE A 194 33.73 0.65 7.95
CA PHE A 194 32.84 1.76 7.62
C PHE A 194 31.82 1.98 8.75
N ILE A 195 31.56 3.24 9.06
CA ILE A 195 30.49 3.67 9.95
C ILE A 195 29.35 4.20 9.06
N LEU A 196 28.23 3.48 9.04
CA LEU A 196 26.97 3.89 8.43
C LEU A 196 26.17 4.74 9.40
N HIS A 197 25.70 5.90 8.95
CA HIS A 197 24.95 6.83 9.76
C HIS A 197 23.93 7.61 8.93
N SER A 198 22.67 7.60 9.38
CA SER A 198 21.59 8.44 8.85
C SER A 198 21.53 9.76 9.64
N PRO A 199 22.08 10.87 9.13
CA PRO A 199 22.23 12.11 9.90
C PRO A 199 20.92 12.86 10.15
N MET A 200 19.89 12.59 9.35
CA MET A 200 18.61 13.31 9.36
C MET A 200 17.45 12.35 9.17
N LEU A 201 16.24 12.81 9.51
CA LEU A 201 14.98 12.10 9.23
C LEU A 201 14.86 11.77 7.73
N THR A 202 15.23 12.71 6.87
CA THR A 202 15.19 12.57 5.41
C THR A 202 16.16 11.52 4.88
N ALA A 203 17.20 11.17 5.63
CA ALA A 203 18.19 10.13 5.32
C ALA A 203 17.73 8.69 5.66
N GLN A 204 16.50 8.52 6.17
CA GLN A 204 15.98 7.18 6.45
C GLN A 204 15.72 6.44 5.15
N VAL A 205 16.25 5.22 5.06
CA VAL A 205 16.16 4.43 3.83
C VAL A 205 14.79 3.76 3.75
N SER A 206 14.06 4.03 2.68
CA SER A 206 12.78 3.44 2.36
C SER A 206 12.96 2.24 1.43
N VAL A 207 12.91 1.02 2.00
CA VAL A 207 12.99 -0.22 1.24
C VAL A 207 11.61 -0.53 0.66
N ARG A 208 11.45 -0.33 -0.65
CA ARG A 208 10.18 -0.51 -1.36
C ARG A 208 10.04 -1.95 -1.88
N GLY A 209 9.60 -2.85 -1.00
CA GLY A 209 9.11 -4.20 -1.31
C GLY A 209 7.65 -4.41 -0.87
N SER A 210 7.17 -5.65 -0.80
CA SER A 210 5.78 -5.95 -0.35
C SER A 210 5.50 -5.50 1.10
N SER A 211 6.51 -5.47 1.96
CA SER A 211 6.43 -5.03 3.36
C SER A 211 6.68 -3.54 3.62
N ARG A 212 7.13 -2.76 2.61
CA ARG A 212 7.58 -1.34 2.72
C ARG A 212 8.15 -0.96 4.10
N VAL A 213 9.47 -1.06 4.28
CA VAL A 213 10.13 -0.85 5.58
C VAL A 213 11.00 0.40 5.56
N LEU A 214 11.03 1.15 6.67
CA LEU A 214 12.00 2.22 6.91
C LEU A 214 13.18 1.67 7.72
N LEU A 215 14.39 1.94 7.25
CA LEU A 215 15.62 1.59 7.94
C LEU A 215 16.28 2.88 8.45
N THR A 216 16.49 2.91 9.77
CA THR A 216 17.21 3.99 10.46
C THR A 216 18.49 3.42 11.06
N THR A 217 19.63 4.01 10.72
CA THR A 217 20.92 3.59 11.28
C THR A 217 21.45 4.70 12.20
N SER A 218 21.51 4.44 13.51
CA SER A 218 22.03 5.39 14.49
C SER A 218 23.56 5.45 14.46
N THR A 219 24.25 4.32 14.31
CA THR A 219 25.68 4.17 13.91
C THR A 219 26.01 2.68 13.73
N ALA A 220 25.91 2.14 12.51
CA ALA A 220 26.23 0.74 12.25
C ALA A 220 27.66 0.60 11.71
N ARG A 221 28.46 -0.29 12.29
CA ARG A 221 29.82 -0.61 11.80
C ARG A 221 29.77 -1.80 10.86
N ILE A 222 30.38 -1.68 9.69
CA ILE A 222 30.49 -2.77 8.72
C ILE A 222 31.95 -2.92 8.26
N PRO A 223 32.41 -4.15 7.98
CA PRO A 223 33.80 -4.37 7.59
C PRO A 223 34.12 -3.75 6.23
N HIS A 224 35.41 -3.47 5.98
CA HIS A 224 35.92 -3.04 4.67
C HIS A 224 35.39 -3.89 3.49
N SER A 225 35.32 -5.21 3.69
CA SER A 225 34.85 -6.18 2.69
C SER A 225 33.40 -6.02 2.27
N ALA A 226 32.60 -5.20 2.96
CA ALA A 226 31.22 -4.89 2.60
C ALA A 226 31.11 -3.87 1.44
N LEU A 227 32.15 -3.09 1.14
CA LEU A 227 32.15 -2.18 0.00
C LEU A 227 32.29 -2.96 -1.32
N LEU A 228 31.27 -2.92 -2.18
CA LEU A 228 31.30 -3.59 -3.49
C LEU A 228 32.39 -2.99 -4.38
N SER A 229 33.44 -3.77 -4.66
CA SER A 229 34.74 -3.22 -5.09
C SER A 229 35.13 -3.45 -6.54
N ARG A 230 34.18 -3.82 -7.41
CA ARG A 230 34.47 -4.04 -8.84
C ARG A 230 34.89 -2.77 -9.56
N TYR A 231 34.21 -1.66 -9.28
CA TYR A 231 34.42 -0.38 -9.96
C TYR A 231 35.15 0.65 -9.09
N ALA A 232 34.79 0.73 -7.81
CA ALA A 232 35.41 1.64 -6.85
C ALA A 232 36.17 0.83 -5.80
N LYS A 233 37.37 1.28 -5.39
CA LYS A 233 38.17 0.59 -4.39
C LYS A 233 38.65 1.58 -3.33
N LEU A 234 38.73 1.11 -2.10
CA LEU A 234 39.35 1.81 -0.99
C LEU A 234 40.51 0.97 -0.48
N ASP A 235 41.71 1.53 -0.45
CA ASP A 235 42.86 0.88 0.17
C ASP A 235 42.73 0.90 1.70
N PRO A 236 42.76 -0.25 2.39
CA PRO A 236 42.46 -0.32 3.82
C PRO A 236 43.57 0.24 4.72
N ASP A 237 44.79 0.40 4.23
CA ASP A 237 45.93 0.86 5.03
C ASP A 237 46.16 2.37 4.84
N SER A 238 46.16 2.83 3.59
CA SER A 238 46.34 4.24 3.24
C SER A 238 45.03 5.05 3.25
N GLY A 239 43.88 4.39 3.18
CA GLY A 239 42.58 5.06 3.00
C GLY A 239 42.38 5.68 1.61
N GLN A 240 43.24 5.35 0.64
CA GLN A 240 43.15 5.92 -0.71
C GLN A 240 41.95 5.37 -1.46
N PHE A 241 41.07 6.25 -1.96
CA PHE A 241 39.91 5.90 -2.77
C PHE A 241 40.22 6.01 -4.27
N SER A 242 39.84 5.01 -5.05
CA SER A 242 39.95 4.97 -6.51
C SER A 242 38.61 4.64 -7.16
N LYS A 243 38.37 5.21 -8.35
CA LYS A 243 37.12 5.10 -9.11
C LYS A 243 37.42 4.86 -10.59
N PRO A 244 36.48 4.32 -11.39
CA PRO A 244 36.74 4.04 -12.80
C PRO A 244 36.91 5.34 -13.59
N ALA A 245 37.76 5.33 -14.62
CA ALA A 245 37.99 6.48 -15.49
C ALA A 245 36.72 6.94 -16.22
N VAL A 246 35.80 6.01 -16.51
CA VAL A 246 34.47 6.29 -17.08
C VAL A 246 33.41 5.92 -16.03
N PRO A 247 32.87 6.88 -15.26
CA PRO A 247 31.88 6.62 -14.22
C PRO A 247 30.60 5.95 -14.73
N ALA A 248 30.26 6.18 -16.00
CA ALA A 248 29.04 5.68 -16.62
C ALA A 248 28.99 4.14 -16.77
N VAL A 249 30.11 3.44 -16.64
CA VAL A 249 30.16 1.96 -16.70
C VAL A 249 29.31 1.31 -15.60
N VAL A 250 29.14 2.01 -14.47
CA VAL A 250 28.29 1.58 -13.35
C VAL A 250 26.79 1.56 -13.71
N TYR A 251 26.37 2.24 -14.79
CA TYR A 251 24.96 2.29 -15.22
C TYR A 251 24.45 0.98 -15.83
N GLY A 252 25.32 -0.01 -16.06
CA GLY A 252 24.96 -1.30 -16.68
C GLY A 252 23.82 -2.03 -15.97
N THR A 253 23.74 -1.96 -14.64
CA THR A 253 22.64 -2.56 -13.86
C THR A 253 21.30 -1.85 -14.13
N MET A 254 21.29 -0.52 -14.15
CA MET A 254 20.08 0.28 -14.38
C MET A 254 19.54 0.09 -15.80
N THR A 255 20.40 0.09 -16.82
CA THR A 255 19.96 -0.10 -18.20
C THR A 255 19.47 -1.52 -18.47
N TYR A 256 20.02 -2.52 -17.77
CA TYR A 256 19.50 -3.89 -17.76
C TYR A 256 18.07 -3.95 -17.21
N VAL A 257 17.83 -3.43 -16.00
CA VAL A 257 16.50 -3.48 -15.37
C VAL A 257 15.46 -2.75 -16.24
N ARG A 258 15.81 -1.59 -16.82
CA ARG A 258 14.93 -0.89 -17.78
C ARG A 258 14.58 -1.73 -19.00
N SER A 259 15.55 -2.48 -19.55
CA SER A 259 15.31 -3.38 -20.68
C SER A 259 14.27 -4.46 -20.34
N LEU A 260 14.27 -4.95 -19.08
CA LEU A 260 13.29 -5.91 -18.59
C LEU A 260 11.91 -5.27 -18.43
N ILE A 261 11.83 -4.07 -17.86
CA ILE A 261 10.55 -3.32 -17.70
C ILE A 261 9.88 -3.10 -19.07
N VAL A 262 10.65 -2.67 -20.07
CA VAL A 262 10.15 -2.48 -21.43
C VAL A 262 9.62 -3.80 -22.00
N LEU A 263 10.38 -4.89 -21.88
CA LEU A 263 9.96 -6.20 -22.37
C LEU A 263 8.71 -6.72 -21.65
N GLN A 264 8.60 -6.54 -20.33
CA GLN A 264 7.46 -7.00 -19.54
C GLN A 264 6.19 -6.19 -19.79
N SER A 265 6.31 -4.93 -20.24
CA SER A 265 5.19 -4.05 -20.52
C SER A 265 4.21 -4.66 -21.53
N ARG A 266 4.72 -5.41 -22.52
CA ARG A 266 3.88 -6.12 -23.50
C ARG A 266 2.92 -7.13 -22.86
N MET A 267 3.38 -7.90 -21.86
CA MET A 267 2.59 -8.98 -21.27
C MET A 267 1.52 -8.42 -20.32
N ALA A 268 1.90 -7.43 -19.50
CA ALA A 268 0.93 -6.73 -18.66
C ALA A 268 -0.18 -6.08 -19.49
N PHE A 269 0.19 -5.50 -20.63
CA PHE A 269 -0.78 -4.85 -21.50
C PHE A 269 -1.63 -5.84 -22.29
N ALA A 270 -1.04 -6.91 -22.81
CA ALA A 270 -1.76 -7.99 -23.48
C ALA A 270 -2.83 -8.59 -22.56
N ARG A 271 -2.58 -8.72 -21.24
CA ARG A 271 -3.60 -9.14 -20.25
C ARG A 271 -4.81 -8.21 -20.24
N ALA A 272 -4.58 -6.90 -20.07
CA ALA A 272 -5.66 -5.91 -20.02
C ALA A 272 -6.47 -5.86 -21.33
N VAL A 273 -5.78 -5.85 -22.47
CA VAL A 273 -6.44 -5.81 -23.77
C VAL A 273 -7.19 -7.10 -24.07
N THR A 274 -6.67 -8.27 -23.66
CA THR A 274 -7.38 -9.56 -23.80
C THR A 274 -8.71 -9.53 -23.08
N ILE A 275 -8.74 -9.02 -21.83
CA ILE A 275 -9.99 -8.86 -21.07
C ILE A 275 -10.93 -7.89 -21.78
N ALA A 276 -10.42 -6.75 -22.24
CA ALA A 276 -11.21 -5.74 -22.93
C ALA A 276 -11.84 -6.24 -24.22
N VAL A 277 -11.06 -6.88 -25.10
CA VAL A 277 -11.54 -7.41 -26.37
C VAL A 277 -12.57 -8.50 -26.13
N ARG A 278 -12.25 -9.54 -25.34
CA ARG A 278 -13.19 -10.65 -25.10
C ARG A 278 -14.50 -10.15 -24.50
N TYR A 279 -14.45 -9.28 -23.49
CA TYR A 279 -15.66 -8.76 -22.86
C TYR A 279 -16.46 -7.85 -23.79
N THR A 280 -15.83 -6.93 -24.52
CA THR A 280 -16.56 -6.00 -25.40
C THR A 280 -17.16 -6.70 -26.63
N THR A 281 -16.61 -7.86 -27.03
CA THR A 281 -17.21 -8.74 -28.02
C THR A 281 -18.45 -9.49 -27.46
N VAL A 282 -18.41 -9.93 -26.20
CA VAL A 282 -19.53 -10.64 -25.54
C VAL A 282 -20.64 -9.68 -25.08
N ARG A 283 -20.25 -8.50 -24.59
CA ARG A 283 -21.18 -7.52 -24.04
C ARG A 283 -21.99 -6.90 -25.16
N ARG A 284 -23.31 -6.90 -24.98
CA ARG A 284 -24.26 -6.24 -25.88
C ARG A 284 -24.96 -5.14 -25.08
N GLN A 285 -25.12 -3.98 -25.70
CA GLN A 285 -25.78 -2.84 -25.07
C GLN A 285 -26.32 -1.92 -26.16
N PHE A 286 -27.60 -1.59 -26.06
CA PHE A 286 -28.35 -0.79 -27.04
C PHE A 286 -28.56 -1.51 -28.38
N ARG A 287 -29.60 -1.08 -29.08
CA ARG A 287 -29.90 -1.52 -30.44
C ARG A 287 -29.37 -0.51 -31.44
N ASP A 288 -29.24 -0.93 -32.68
CA ASP A 288 -29.09 0.01 -33.77
C ASP A 288 -30.29 0.98 -33.77
N ARG A 289 -30.03 2.28 -33.97
CA ARG A 289 -31.09 3.27 -34.06
C ARG A 289 -31.97 3.05 -35.27
N ASP A 290 -31.41 2.48 -36.33
CA ASP A 290 -32.09 2.21 -37.59
C ASP A 290 -32.77 0.82 -37.60
N ASP A 291 -32.42 -0.06 -36.65
CA ASP A 291 -33.09 -1.35 -36.44
C ASP A 291 -33.55 -1.52 -34.98
N LEU A 292 -34.66 -0.86 -34.64
CA LEU A 292 -35.25 -0.91 -33.30
C LEU A 292 -35.82 -2.29 -32.93
N LYS A 293 -36.04 -3.19 -33.90
CA LYS A 293 -36.56 -4.56 -33.66
C LYS A 293 -35.45 -5.61 -33.63
N GLY A 294 -34.27 -5.29 -34.13
CA GLY A 294 -33.07 -6.10 -34.07
C GLY A 294 -32.60 -6.35 -32.63
N PRO A 295 -31.76 -7.37 -32.44
CA PRO A 295 -31.23 -7.66 -31.12
C PRO A 295 -30.10 -6.66 -30.80
N GLU A 296 -29.70 -6.55 -29.53
CA GLU A 296 -28.69 -5.56 -29.13
C GLU A 296 -27.34 -5.76 -29.85
N VAL A 297 -26.61 -4.69 -30.09
CA VAL A 297 -25.34 -4.75 -30.83
C VAL A 297 -24.19 -5.05 -29.85
N ALA A 298 -23.21 -5.85 -30.27
CA ALA A 298 -22.01 -6.08 -29.47
C ALA A 298 -21.24 -4.77 -29.31
N VAL A 299 -20.76 -4.48 -28.10
CA VAL A 299 -20.21 -3.16 -27.79
C VAL A 299 -18.96 -2.86 -28.61
N LEU A 300 -18.16 -3.89 -28.97
CA LEU A 300 -17.00 -3.74 -29.85
C LEU A 300 -17.36 -3.34 -31.29
N GLU A 301 -18.61 -3.49 -31.74
CA GLU A 301 -19.02 -3.08 -33.10
C GLU A 301 -19.23 -1.56 -33.19
N TYR A 302 -19.39 -0.86 -32.06
CA TYR A 302 -19.50 0.59 -32.06
C TYR A 302 -18.15 1.27 -32.37
N PRO A 303 -18.07 2.20 -33.34
CA PRO A 303 -16.82 2.90 -33.67
C PRO A 303 -16.17 3.62 -32.49
N THR A 304 -16.97 4.10 -31.53
CA THR A 304 -16.50 4.77 -30.30
C THR A 304 -15.82 3.82 -29.32
N VAL A 305 -16.09 2.52 -29.40
CA VAL A 305 -15.41 1.48 -28.62
C VAL A 305 -14.21 0.96 -29.40
N GLN A 306 -14.36 0.74 -30.71
CA GLN A 306 -13.27 0.33 -31.58
C GLN A 306 -12.08 1.28 -31.49
N ILE A 307 -12.31 2.59 -31.58
CA ILE A 307 -11.23 3.59 -31.52
C ILE A 307 -10.53 3.65 -30.15
N ARG A 308 -11.14 3.09 -29.10
CA ARG A 308 -10.52 2.99 -27.77
C ARG A 308 -9.79 1.68 -27.56
N ILE A 309 -10.23 0.57 -28.18
CA ILE A 309 -9.72 -0.78 -27.90
C ILE A 309 -8.81 -1.32 -29.00
N LEU A 310 -9.15 -1.15 -30.28
CA LEU A 310 -8.38 -1.69 -31.39
C LEU A 310 -6.98 -1.05 -31.54
N PRO A 311 -6.79 0.26 -31.29
CA PRO A 311 -5.45 0.83 -31.25
C PRO A 311 -4.60 0.20 -30.15
N LEU A 312 -5.17 0.00 -28.95
CA LEU A 312 -4.49 -0.65 -27.83
C LEU A 312 -4.12 -2.10 -28.16
N LEU A 313 -4.98 -2.81 -28.89
CA LEU A 313 -4.65 -4.13 -29.43
C LEU A 313 -3.42 -4.08 -30.34
N ALA A 314 -3.38 -3.17 -31.31
CA ALA A 314 -2.20 -3.01 -32.15
C ALA A 314 -0.96 -2.66 -31.30
N THR A 315 -1.11 -1.82 -30.28
CA THR A 315 -0.01 -1.41 -29.42
C THR A 315 0.60 -2.57 -28.61
N THR A 316 -0.16 -3.62 -28.25
CA THR A 316 0.42 -4.81 -27.59
C THR A 316 1.55 -5.43 -28.40
N TYR A 317 1.39 -5.50 -29.72
CA TYR A 317 2.42 -6.01 -30.64
C TYR A 317 3.58 -5.03 -30.80
N VAL A 318 3.31 -3.72 -30.87
CA VAL A 318 4.36 -2.69 -30.90
C VAL A 318 5.26 -2.81 -29.67
N LEU A 319 4.68 -2.97 -28.47
CA LEU A 319 5.44 -3.16 -27.23
C LEU A 319 6.30 -4.43 -27.25
N HIS A 320 5.85 -5.49 -27.94
CA HIS A 320 6.66 -6.70 -28.09
C HIS A 320 7.93 -6.45 -28.89
N TYR A 321 7.80 -5.84 -30.07
CA TYR A 321 8.97 -5.52 -30.89
C TYR A 321 9.85 -4.44 -30.24
N ALA A 322 9.28 -3.53 -29.45
CA ALA A 322 10.03 -2.59 -28.63
C ALA A 322 10.91 -3.27 -27.58
N GLY A 323 10.34 -4.23 -26.84
CA GLY A 323 11.08 -5.04 -25.89
C GLY A 323 12.22 -5.82 -26.55
N GLN A 324 11.95 -6.49 -27.68
CA GLN A 324 12.98 -7.22 -28.41
C GLN A 324 14.10 -6.31 -28.93
N ALA A 325 13.74 -5.15 -29.49
CA ALA A 325 14.71 -4.19 -29.98
C ALA A 325 15.61 -3.67 -28.85
N MET A 326 15.03 -3.36 -27.68
CA MET A 326 15.78 -2.91 -26.50
C MET A 326 16.72 -4.00 -25.96
N GLN A 327 16.26 -5.26 -25.89
CA GLN A 327 17.08 -6.39 -25.44
C GLN A 327 18.27 -6.65 -26.36
N ARG A 328 18.10 -6.54 -27.68
CA ARG A 328 19.21 -6.67 -28.64
C ARG A 328 20.22 -5.55 -28.45
N THR A 329 19.76 -4.31 -28.39
CA THR A 329 20.66 -3.15 -28.23
C THR A 329 21.39 -3.14 -26.89
N TYR A 330 20.76 -3.64 -25.82
CA TYR A 330 21.45 -3.85 -24.55
C TYR A 330 22.58 -4.89 -24.69
N ARG A 331 22.33 -6.03 -25.35
CA ARG A 331 23.35 -7.08 -25.57
C ARG A 331 24.52 -6.56 -26.41
N GLU A 332 24.23 -5.92 -27.55
CA GLU A 332 25.23 -5.31 -28.44
C GLU A 332 26.09 -4.29 -27.67
N ALA A 333 25.47 -3.39 -26.90
CA ALA A 333 26.19 -2.41 -26.09
C ALA A 333 27.03 -3.07 -24.99
N ARG A 334 26.59 -4.19 -24.42
CA ARG A 334 27.35 -4.92 -23.40
C ARG A 334 28.59 -5.59 -23.98
N GLU A 335 28.48 -6.18 -25.17
CA GLU A 335 29.62 -6.75 -25.89
C GLU A 335 30.67 -5.68 -26.22
N GLN A 336 30.23 -4.50 -26.67
CA GLN A 336 31.12 -3.34 -26.90
C GLN A 336 31.86 -2.90 -25.63
N ILE A 337 31.14 -2.78 -24.51
CA ILE A 337 31.72 -2.40 -23.21
C ILE A 337 32.75 -3.44 -22.75
N GLN A 338 32.49 -4.73 -22.95
CA GLN A 338 33.45 -5.80 -22.65
C GLN A 338 34.70 -5.73 -23.53
N ALA A 339 34.56 -5.28 -24.77
CA ALA A 339 35.67 -5.01 -25.68
C ALA A 339 36.41 -3.69 -25.39
N GLY A 340 35.99 -2.91 -24.39
CA GLY A 340 36.59 -1.62 -24.02
C GLY A 340 36.09 -0.42 -24.82
N ASP A 341 35.05 -0.58 -25.65
CA ASP A 341 34.39 0.52 -26.36
C ASP A 341 33.19 1.05 -25.56
N PHE A 342 33.28 2.32 -25.17
CA PHE A 342 32.25 3.01 -24.39
C PHE A 342 31.44 4.02 -25.22
N SER A 343 31.66 4.11 -26.53
CA SER A 343 31.03 5.10 -27.41
C SER A 343 29.50 4.96 -27.48
N GLY A 344 28.99 3.73 -27.43
CA GLY A 344 27.55 3.42 -27.47
C GLY A 344 26.78 3.69 -26.18
N LEU A 345 27.46 3.92 -25.05
CA LEU A 345 26.85 3.95 -23.73
C LEU A 345 25.84 5.09 -23.54
N ALA A 346 26.17 6.29 -24.04
CA ALA A 346 25.28 7.46 -23.94
C ALA A 346 24.00 7.26 -24.77
N HIS A 347 24.11 6.63 -25.93
CA HIS A 347 22.97 6.30 -26.79
C HIS A 347 22.08 5.25 -26.12
N MET A 348 22.66 4.15 -25.61
CA MET A 348 21.94 3.09 -24.92
C MET A 348 21.23 3.60 -23.66
N HIS A 349 21.87 4.46 -22.86
CA HIS A 349 21.23 5.10 -21.69
C HIS A 349 20.02 5.95 -22.11
N SER A 350 20.18 6.82 -23.12
CA SER A 350 19.11 7.67 -23.64
C SER A 350 17.93 6.84 -24.18
N LEU A 351 18.22 5.83 -25.00
CA LEU A 351 17.22 4.94 -25.58
C LEU A 351 16.47 4.15 -24.51
N SER A 352 17.18 3.57 -23.54
CA SER A 352 16.57 2.83 -22.42
C SER A 352 15.63 3.71 -21.59
N SER A 353 16.02 4.97 -21.36
CA SER A 353 15.23 5.94 -20.59
C SER A 353 13.96 6.34 -21.33
N GLY A 354 14.08 6.59 -22.64
CA GLY A 354 12.95 6.95 -23.51
C GLY A 354 11.95 5.80 -23.65
N LEU A 355 12.42 4.60 -23.97
CA LEU A 355 11.56 3.42 -24.13
C LEU A 355 10.89 3.02 -22.82
N LYS A 356 11.61 3.06 -21.68
CA LYS A 356 11.01 2.77 -20.37
C LYS A 356 9.87 3.73 -20.08
N SER A 357 10.09 5.03 -20.23
CA SER A 357 9.04 6.03 -19.96
C SER A 357 7.86 5.83 -20.89
N PHE A 358 8.11 5.76 -22.19
CA PHE A 358 7.04 5.64 -23.19
C PHE A 358 6.19 4.39 -22.98
N CYS A 359 6.82 3.21 -22.88
CA CYS A 359 6.09 1.96 -22.77
C CYS A 359 5.27 1.91 -21.48
N THR A 360 5.83 2.38 -20.36
CA THR A 360 5.13 2.33 -19.07
C THR A 360 3.98 3.33 -18.98
N ASP A 361 4.13 4.55 -19.49
CA ASP A 361 3.03 5.53 -19.55
C ASP A 361 1.89 5.00 -20.43
N LEU A 362 2.23 4.52 -21.63
CA LEU A 362 1.25 4.03 -22.59
C LEU A 362 0.45 2.84 -22.04
N VAL A 363 1.11 1.92 -21.34
CA VAL A 363 0.42 0.77 -20.74
C VAL A 363 -0.42 1.19 -19.54
N ALA A 364 0.06 2.11 -18.69
CA ALA A 364 -0.73 2.61 -17.57
C ALA A 364 -2.05 3.26 -18.05
N ASP A 365 -1.95 4.17 -19.02
CA ASP A 365 -3.12 4.84 -19.62
C ASP A 365 -4.02 3.85 -20.38
N GLY A 366 -3.41 2.89 -21.08
CA GLY A 366 -4.12 1.86 -21.84
C GLY A 366 -4.89 0.89 -20.94
N ILE A 367 -4.32 0.48 -19.80
CA ILE A 367 -4.98 -0.37 -18.80
C ILE A 367 -6.24 0.35 -18.28
N GLU A 368 -6.13 1.62 -17.93
CA GLU A 368 -7.29 2.39 -17.45
C GLU A 368 -8.34 2.60 -18.55
N THR A 369 -7.90 2.84 -19.79
CA THR A 369 -8.80 2.93 -20.95
C THR A 369 -9.56 1.61 -21.18
N CYS A 370 -8.87 0.48 -21.08
CA CYS A 370 -9.48 -0.85 -21.13
C CYS A 370 -10.54 -0.99 -20.02
N ARG A 371 -10.17 -0.70 -18.75
CA ARG A 371 -11.08 -0.79 -17.60
C ARG A 371 -12.35 0.04 -17.80
N ARG A 372 -12.23 1.28 -18.28
CA ARG A 372 -13.37 2.17 -18.54
C ARG A 372 -14.25 1.68 -19.70
N ALA A 373 -13.69 1.01 -20.70
CA ALA A 373 -14.46 0.46 -21.81
C ALA A 373 -15.35 -0.73 -21.40
N LEU A 374 -15.05 -1.41 -20.29
CA LEU A 374 -15.86 -2.49 -19.72
C LEU A 374 -17.12 -2.00 -18.98
N GLY A 375 -17.29 -0.67 -18.85
CA GLY A 375 -18.40 -0.08 -18.10
C GLY A 375 -18.34 -0.40 -16.60
N GLY A 376 -19.51 -0.51 -15.95
CA GLY A 376 -19.60 -0.76 -14.51
C GLY A 376 -18.92 -2.07 -14.07
N HIS A 377 -19.00 -3.13 -14.87
CA HIS A 377 -18.37 -4.41 -14.55
C HIS A 377 -16.83 -4.32 -14.51
N GLY A 378 -16.22 -3.38 -15.24
CA GLY A 378 -14.78 -3.11 -15.16
C GLY A 378 -14.31 -2.62 -13.79
N TYR A 379 -15.22 -2.07 -12.97
CA TYR A 379 -14.93 -1.64 -11.61
C TYR A 379 -15.01 -2.77 -10.58
N GLY A 380 -15.69 -3.87 -10.90
CA GLY A 380 -15.96 -4.97 -9.96
C GLY A 380 -14.75 -5.85 -9.66
N GLY A 381 -14.77 -6.50 -8.48
CA GLY A 381 -13.78 -7.47 -7.97
C GLY A 381 -13.26 -8.48 -8.99
N ALA A 382 -14.18 -8.99 -9.81
CA ALA A 382 -13.94 -10.06 -10.77
C ALA A 382 -13.45 -9.58 -12.15
N SER A 383 -13.19 -8.28 -12.33
CA SER A 383 -12.78 -7.74 -13.64
C SER A 383 -11.36 -8.12 -14.04
N GLY A 384 -10.49 -8.45 -13.07
CA GLY A 384 -9.05 -8.63 -13.25
C GLY A 384 -8.23 -7.33 -13.20
N PHE A 385 -8.88 -6.16 -13.17
CA PHE A 385 -8.17 -4.86 -13.18
C PHE A 385 -7.79 -4.32 -11.80
N ILE A 386 -8.48 -4.75 -10.73
CA ILE A 386 -8.26 -4.24 -9.37
C ILE A 386 -6.84 -4.51 -8.86
N ARG A 387 -6.21 -5.58 -9.32
CA ARG A 387 -4.81 -5.90 -9.00
C ARG A 387 -3.86 -5.39 -10.07
N LEU A 388 -4.16 -5.70 -11.33
CA LEU A 388 -3.32 -5.36 -12.47
C LEU A 388 -3.00 -3.86 -12.55
N SER A 389 -3.99 -2.98 -12.32
CA SER A 389 -3.81 -1.54 -12.47
C SER A 389 -2.91 -0.94 -11.37
N PRO A 390 -3.21 -1.08 -10.05
CA PRO A 390 -2.33 -0.57 -9.00
C PRO A 390 -0.91 -1.13 -9.05
N ASP A 391 -0.76 -2.43 -9.37
CA ASP A 391 0.56 -3.05 -9.45
C ASP A 391 1.38 -2.48 -10.60
N TYR A 392 0.75 -2.25 -11.76
CA TYR A 392 1.44 -1.69 -12.92
C TYR A 392 1.83 -0.22 -12.73
N LEU A 393 1.03 0.58 -12.04
CA LEU A 393 1.30 2.01 -11.80
C LEU A 393 2.62 2.27 -11.07
N SER A 394 3.18 1.29 -10.35
CA SER A 394 4.54 1.44 -9.78
C SER A 394 5.63 1.63 -10.85
N ARG A 395 5.45 1.07 -12.05
CA ARG A 395 6.46 1.03 -13.13
C ARG A 395 6.74 2.40 -13.74
N VAL A 396 5.82 3.36 -13.66
CA VAL A 396 6.05 4.73 -14.15
C VAL A 396 7.00 5.52 -13.23
N THR A 397 7.20 5.05 -11.99
CA THR A 397 8.03 5.73 -10.98
C THR A 397 9.37 5.02 -10.72
N VAL A 398 9.39 3.69 -10.64
CA VAL A 398 10.63 2.94 -10.35
C VAL A 398 11.62 3.00 -11.52
N GLU A 399 12.90 2.79 -11.25
CA GLU A 399 14.00 2.89 -12.24
C GLU A 399 14.09 4.25 -12.95
N GLY A 400 13.66 5.28 -12.22
CA GLY A 400 13.61 6.67 -12.66
C GLY A 400 12.18 7.08 -13.00
N ASP A 401 11.74 8.15 -12.36
CA ASP A 401 10.46 8.79 -12.66
C ASP A 401 10.41 9.21 -14.13
N ASN A 402 9.29 8.89 -14.79
CA ASN A 402 9.09 9.11 -16.23
C ASN A 402 9.26 10.59 -16.62
N TRP A 403 8.83 11.54 -15.78
CA TRP A 403 9.01 12.97 -16.04
C TRP A 403 10.45 13.42 -15.91
N MET A 404 11.22 12.82 -15.00
CA MET A 404 12.63 13.14 -14.80
C MET A 404 13.53 12.54 -15.89
N ILE A 405 13.39 11.24 -16.19
CA ILE A 405 14.32 10.56 -17.10
C ILE A 405 14.14 10.98 -18.56
N THR A 406 12.95 11.41 -18.97
CA THR A 406 12.72 11.99 -20.30
C THR A 406 13.49 13.28 -20.52
N GLN A 407 13.83 14.03 -19.47
CA GLN A 407 14.69 15.22 -19.60
C GLN A 407 16.12 14.85 -19.99
N GLN A 408 16.60 13.69 -19.53
CA GLN A 408 17.93 13.17 -19.90
C GLN A 408 17.97 12.82 -21.40
N VAL A 409 16.89 12.24 -21.92
CA VAL A 409 16.73 11.96 -23.35
C VAL A 409 16.70 13.25 -24.16
N ALA A 410 15.89 14.23 -23.73
CA ALA A 410 15.82 15.52 -24.41
C ALA A 410 17.17 16.23 -24.44
N ALA A 411 17.92 16.24 -23.32
CA ALA A 411 19.25 16.82 -23.26
C ALA A 411 20.23 16.14 -24.22
N TYR A 412 20.19 14.81 -24.31
CA TYR A 412 20.96 14.03 -25.27
C TYR A 412 20.60 14.41 -26.71
N LEU A 413 19.32 14.42 -27.07
CA LEU A 413 18.86 14.73 -28.43
C LEU A 413 19.21 16.17 -28.84
N ILE A 414 19.07 17.15 -27.93
CA ILE A 414 19.46 18.54 -28.18
C ILE A 414 20.97 18.65 -28.41
N LYS A 415 21.79 17.92 -27.66
CA LYS A 415 23.25 17.89 -27.87
C LYS A 415 23.60 17.37 -29.27
N ARG A 416 22.90 16.31 -29.73
CA ARG A 416 23.06 15.76 -31.09
C ARG A 416 22.58 16.73 -32.17
N MET A 417 21.46 17.43 -31.95
CA MET A 417 20.98 18.49 -32.85
C MET A 417 22.00 19.63 -32.98
N HIS A 418 22.57 20.08 -31.86
CA HIS A 418 23.62 21.10 -31.88
C HIS A 418 24.84 20.67 -32.70
N ALA A 419 25.29 19.42 -32.54
CA ALA A 419 26.39 18.86 -33.33
C ALA A 419 26.05 18.75 -34.84
N ALA A 420 24.81 18.41 -35.18
CA ALA A 420 24.33 18.38 -36.56
C ALA A 420 24.29 19.79 -37.19
N VAL A 421 23.84 20.80 -36.45
CA VAL A 421 23.81 22.20 -36.90
C VAL A 421 25.22 22.75 -37.12
N ALA A 422 26.17 22.42 -36.24
CA ALA A 422 27.56 22.86 -36.36
C ALA A 422 28.28 22.27 -37.58
N ASN A 423 27.84 21.11 -38.09
CA ASN A 423 28.51 20.36 -39.14
C ASN A 423 27.52 19.91 -40.24
N ILE A 424 26.75 20.85 -40.79
CA ILE A 424 25.62 20.54 -41.68
C ILE A 424 26.04 19.83 -42.99
N ASP A 425 27.24 20.10 -43.51
CA ASP A 425 27.70 19.61 -44.82
C ASP A 425 28.51 18.30 -44.77
N SER A 426 28.93 17.85 -43.59
CA SER A 426 29.71 16.61 -43.45
C SER A 426 28.83 15.38 -43.19
N ALA A 427 29.24 14.21 -43.69
CA ALA A 427 28.66 12.94 -43.25
C ALA A 427 29.26 12.56 -41.89
N THR A 428 28.41 12.26 -40.90
CA THR A 428 28.85 11.99 -39.53
C THR A 428 29.00 10.49 -39.21
N GLY A 429 28.53 9.61 -40.09
CA GLY A 429 28.48 8.17 -39.84
C GLY A 429 27.49 7.79 -38.73
N ASN A 430 26.67 8.73 -38.28
CA ASN A 430 25.65 8.53 -37.27
C ASN A 430 24.28 8.85 -37.84
N GLU A 431 23.49 7.82 -38.02
CA GLU A 431 22.19 7.88 -38.70
C GLU A 431 21.23 8.92 -38.09
N THR A 432 21.27 9.14 -36.76
CA THR A 432 20.41 10.14 -36.12
C THR A 432 20.82 11.57 -36.50
N GLU A 433 22.12 11.85 -36.56
CA GLU A 433 22.61 13.17 -36.98
C GLU A 433 22.41 13.40 -38.48
N ASP A 434 22.58 12.35 -39.29
CA ASP A 434 22.39 12.45 -40.74
C ASP A 434 20.92 12.78 -41.08
N LEU A 435 19.94 12.21 -40.35
CA LEU A 435 18.52 12.58 -40.44
C LEU A 435 18.26 14.05 -40.03
N TYR A 436 18.96 14.56 -39.02
CA TYR A 436 18.84 15.97 -38.61
C TYR A 436 19.36 16.90 -39.70
N LYS A 437 20.50 16.57 -40.30
CA LYS A 437 21.08 17.34 -41.40
C LYS A 437 20.18 17.35 -42.63
N GLU A 438 19.56 16.22 -42.97
CA GLU A 438 18.57 16.18 -44.07
C GLU A 438 17.43 17.17 -43.82
N PHE A 439 16.86 17.17 -42.62
CA PHE A 439 15.80 18.11 -42.25
C PHE A 439 16.26 19.57 -42.32
N LEU A 440 17.47 19.88 -41.85
CA LEU A 440 18.02 21.25 -41.88
C LEU A 440 18.26 21.75 -43.32
N ARG A 441 18.58 20.85 -44.26
CA ARG A 441 18.80 21.20 -45.68
C ARG A 441 17.51 21.41 -46.46
N ALA A 442 16.47 20.63 -46.16
CA ALA A 442 15.23 20.68 -46.93
C ALA A 442 13.98 20.41 -46.08
N ASN A 443 12.99 21.28 -46.20
CA ASN A 443 11.68 21.07 -45.62
C ASN A 443 10.83 20.15 -46.52
N ARG A 444 10.77 18.85 -46.19
CA ARG A 444 10.00 17.84 -46.93
C ARG A 444 8.77 17.38 -46.13
N SER A 445 7.67 17.19 -46.85
CA SER A 445 6.47 16.47 -46.38
C SER A 445 6.41 15.09 -47.05
N TYR A 446 5.84 14.12 -46.35
CA TYR A 446 5.76 12.73 -46.80
C TYR A 446 4.30 12.33 -47.01
N LYS A 447 3.99 11.84 -48.21
CA LYS A 447 2.66 11.32 -48.55
C LYS A 447 2.51 9.94 -47.94
N VAL A 448 1.78 9.86 -46.83
CA VAL A 448 1.81 8.70 -45.93
C VAL A 448 0.92 7.55 -46.36
N PHE A 449 0.05 7.79 -47.34
CA PHE A 449 -0.76 6.74 -47.95
C PHE A 449 -0.14 6.13 -49.22
N ASP A 450 0.90 6.76 -49.77
CA ASP A 450 1.58 6.27 -50.98
C ASP A 450 2.58 5.15 -50.64
N ASP A 451 3.23 5.25 -49.48
CA ASP A 451 4.26 4.31 -49.02
C ASP A 451 4.20 4.24 -47.49
N ASP A 452 4.14 3.02 -46.96
CA ASP A 452 4.12 2.79 -45.53
C ASP A 452 5.40 3.33 -44.84
N PHE A 453 6.56 3.35 -45.51
CA PHE A 453 7.78 4.00 -44.99
C PHE A 453 7.65 5.51 -44.82
N ASN A 454 6.72 6.15 -45.55
CA ASN A 454 6.44 7.57 -45.37
C ASN A 454 5.76 7.86 -44.03
N ILE A 455 5.06 6.89 -43.43
CA ILE A 455 4.55 7.03 -42.05
C ILE A 455 5.71 7.27 -41.10
N VAL A 456 6.76 6.44 -41.13
CA VAL A 456 7.94 6.64 -40.27
C VAL A 456 8.70 7.90 -40.60
N ARG A 457 8.95 8.17 -41.88
CA ARG A 457 9.66 9.38 -42.27
C ARG A 457 8.92 10.64 -41.79
N SER A 458 7.60 10.62 -41.81
CA SER A 458 6.79 11.71 -41.24
C SER A 458 6.94 11.81 -39.72
N PHE A 459 7.02 10.70 -38.98
CA PHE A 459 7.32 10.71 -37.54
C PHE A 459 8.73 11.20 -37.23
N HIS A 460 9.75 10.79 -38.00
CA HIS A 460 11.11 11.34 -37.90
C HIS A 460 11.06 12.84 -38.10
N ARG A 461 10.49 13.27 -39.22
CA ARG A 461 10.38 14.69 -39.58
C ARG A 461 9.67 15.50 -38.51
N ARG A 462 8.57 14.97 -37.95
CA ARG A 462 7.84 15.59 -36.84
C ARG A 462 8.69 15.71 -35.58
N THR A 463 9.38 14.64 -35.20
CA THR A 463 10.28 14.62 -34.03
C THR A 463 11.37 15.66 -34.16
N ILE A 464 12.01 15.69 -35.33
CA ILE A 464 13.11 16.60 -35.62
C ILE A 464 12.60 18.05 -35.65
N ALA A 465 11.41 18.32 -36.20
CA ALA A 465 10.78 19.64 -36.15
C ALA A 465 10.66 20.15 -34.71
N LEU A 466 10.04 19.32 -33.85
CA LEU A 466 9.81 19.67 -32.45
C LEU A 466 11.13 19.83 -31.68
N LEU A 467 12.10 18.97 -31.95
CA LEU A 467 13.43 19.05 -31.36
C LEU A 467 14.16 20.33 -31.80
N TYR A 468 14.04 20.70 -33.07
CA TYR A 468 14.63 21.91 -33.63
C TYR A 468 13.99 23.17 -33.04
N ASP A 469 12.66 23.21 -32.89
CA ASP A 469 11.97 24.31 -32.21
C ASP A 469 12.49 24.50 -30.79
N ILE A 470 12.62 23.40 -30.03
CA ILE A 470 13.19 23.43 -28.66
C ILE A 470 14.64 23.88 -28.68
N TYR A 471 15.43 23.44 -29.67
CA TYR A 471 16.82 23.85 -29.83
C TYR A 471 16.94 25.36 -30.09
N VAL A 472 16.15 25.91 -31.02
CA VAL A 472 16.11 27.35 -31.33
C VAL A 472 15.67 28.16 -30.11
N GLU A 473 14.65 27.70 -29.39
CA GLU A 473 14.21 28.34 -28.14
C GLU A 473 15.29 28.32 -27.05
N ARG A 474 16.06 27.23 -26.97
CA ARG A 474 17.21 27.14 -26.06
C ARG A 474 18.29 28.15 -26.41
N LEU A 475 18.56 28.40 -27.69
CA LEU A 475 19.52 29.43 -28.12
C LEU A 475 19.06 30.85 -27.74
N LYS A 476 17.74 31.10 -27.71
CA LYS A 476 17.16 32.41 -27.37
C LYS A 476 17.18 32.72 -25.87
N SER A 477 17.42 31.74 -24.99
CA SER A 477 17.36 31.94 -23.55
C SER A 477 18.73 31.79 -22.89
N SER A 478 19.20 32.86 -22.24
CA SER A 478 20.50 32.95 -21.56
C SER A 478 20.54 32.35 -20.14
N THR A 479 19.44 31.74 -19.66
CA THR A 479 19.35 31.20 -18.29
C THR A 479 19.64 29.69 -18.20
N ILE A 480 20.19 29.29 -17.04
CA ILE A 480 20.72 27.95 -16.69
C ILE A 480 19.79 26.80 -17.13
N PRO A 481 20.31 25.73 -17.79
CA PRO A 481 19.52 24.74 -18.54
C PRO A 481 18.33 24.09 -17.80
N CYS A 482 18.41 23.85 -16.49
CA CYS A 482 17.33 23.17 -15.76
C CYS A 482 16.10 24.05 -15.49
N LYS A 483 16.26 25.36 -15.27
CA LYS A 483 15.12 26.26 -14.96
C LYS A 483 14.34 26.66 -16.22
N THR A 484 15.05 26.84 -17.33
CA THR A 484 14.49 27.18 -18.66
C THR A 484 13.74 26.03 -19.30
N ILE A 485 14.14 24.79 -18.97
CA ILE A 485 13.49 23.58 -19.44
C ILE A 485 12.03 23.53 -18.91
N ASP A 486 11.71 24.13 -17.77
CA ASP A 486 10.46 23.89 -17.06
C ASP A 486 9.38 24.98 -17.12
N HIS A 487 9.64 26.18 -17.66
CA HIS A 487 8.71 27.32 -17.53
C HIS A 487 7.60 27.43 -18.60
N CYS A 488 7.26 26.35 -19.30
CA CYS A 488 6.13 26.38 -20.24
C CYS A 488 5.34 25.05 -20.22
N PRO A 489 4.07 25.02 -19.75
CA PRO A 489 3.24 23.81 -19.67
C PRO A 489 3.12 23.04 -21.00
N HIS A 490 3.20 23.75 -22.14
CA HIS A 490 3.13 23.17 -23.47
C HIS A 490 4.42 22.43 -23.87
N ARG A 491 5.61 22.93 -23.47
CA ARG A 491 6.92 22.35 -23.84
C ARG A 491 7.25 21.06 -23.07
N ARG A 492 6.71 20.90 -21.86
CA ARG A 492 6.84 19.64 -21.08
C ARG A 492 6.16 18.47 -21.79
N ARG A 493 4.95 18.68 -22.32
CA ARG A 493 4.26 17.70 -23.17
C ARG A 493 5.06 17.41 -24.45
N THR A 494 5.67 18.43 -25.06
CA THR A 494 6.50 18.27 -26.25
C THR A 494 7.73 17.37 -26.01
N ARG A 495 8.39 17.44 -24.85
CA ARG A 495 9.53 16.55 -24.54
C ARG A 495 9.13 15.09 -24.44
N CYS A 496 8.04 14.80 -23.75
CA CYS A 496 7.49 13.45 -23.72
C CYS A 496 7.14 12.99 -25.14
N VAL A 497 6.46 13.83 -25.93
CA VAL A 497 6.13 13.53 -27.34
C VAL A 497 7.38 13.24 -28.19
N ILE A 498 8.47 14.00 -28.05
CA ILE A 498 9.73 13.75 -28.77
C ILE A 498 10.33 12.40 -28.36
N CYS A 499 10.35 12.08 -27.07
CA CYS A 499 10.87 10.81 -26.57
C CYS A 499 10.04 9.62 -27.08
N ILE A 500 8.71 9.76 -27.08
CA ILE A 500 7.77 8.77 -27.58
C ILE A 500 8.04 8.49 -29.06
N ILE A 501 8.11 9.53 -29.89
CA ILE A 501 8.26 9.35 -31.32
C ILE A 501 9.65 8.84 -31.69
N TYR A 502 10.71 9.34 -31.04
CA TYR A 502 12.07 8.81 -31.20
C TYR A 502 12.14 7.31 -30.86
N SER A 503 11.44 6.91 -29.80
CA SER A 503 11.35 5.51 -29.40
C SER A 503 10.58 4.67 -30.43
N LEU A 504 9.45 5.17 -30.94
CA LEU A 504 8.66 4.51 -31.99
C LEU A 504 9.43 4.34 -33.29
N SER A 505 10.21 5.34 -33.70
CA SER A 505 11.05 5.22 -34.89
C SER A 505 12.07 4.11 -34.81
N PHE A 506 12.65 3.91 -33.63
CA PHE A 506 13.63 2.86 -33.42
C PHE A 506 12.98 1.47 -33.53
N ILE A 507 11.75 1.33 -33.04
CA ILE A 507 10.97 0.08 -33.09
C ILE A 507 10.66 -0.30 -34.54
N TRP A 508 10.31 0.67 -35.37
CA TRP A 508 9.74 0.42 -36.69
C TRP A 508 10.72 -0.27 -37.66
N LYS A 509 12.03 0.00 -37.57
CA LYS A 509 13.04 -0.73 -38.36
C LYS A 509 13.07 -2.23 -38.12
N ARG A 510 12.47 -2.70 -37.02
CA ARG A 510 12.58 -4.06 -36.52
C ARG A 510 11.22 -4.75 -36.39
N MET A 511 10.13 -4.13 -36.86
CA MET A 511 8.76 -4.63 -36.73
C MET A 511 8.15 -4.94 -38.11
N PRO A 512 7.25 -5.95 -38.23
CA PRO A 512 6.47 -6.16 -39.44
C PRO A 512 5.63 -4.93 -39.79
N MET A 513 5.70 -4.51 -41.06
CA MET A 513 5.06 -3.31 -41.59
C MET A 513 3.56 -3.24 -41.26
N THR A 514 2.84 -4.35 -41.41
CA THR A 514 1.39 -4.44 -41.18
C THR A 514 0.97 -4.01 -39.77
N VAL A 515 1.75 -4.36 -38.75
CA VAL A 515 1.50 -4.00 -37.34
C VAL A 515 1.77 -2.52 -37.11
N GLY A 516 2.88 -2.01 -37.65
CA GLY A 516 3.27 -0.60 -37.48
C GLY A 516 2.31 0.36 -38.12
N ASN A 517 1.91 0.09 -39.36
CA ASN A 517 1.02 0.98 -40.09
C ASN A 517 -0.36 1.03 -39.44
N ALA A 518 -0.87 -0.11 -38.96
CA ALA A 518 -2.13 -0.17 -38.23
C ALA A 518 -2.06 0.66 -36.95
N HIS A 519 -1.05 0.43 -36.11
CA HIS A 519 -0.87 1.17 -34.86
C HIS A 519 -0.75 2.68 -35.08
N ASP A 520 0.11 3.06 -36.01
CA ASP A 520 0.49 4.46 -36.22
C ASP A 520 -0.64 5.26 -36.85
N THR A 521 -1.32 4.70 -37.86
CA THR A 521 -2.50 5.33 -38.47
C THR A 521 -3.60 5.53 -37.42
N LEU A 522 -3.83 4.54 -36.56
CA LEU A 522 -4.79 4.63 -35.47
C LEU A 522 -4.37 5.68 -34.40
N SER A 523 -3.07 5.76 -34.09
CA SER A 523 -2.51 6.69 -33.09
C SER A 523 -2.44 8.14 -33.56
N TRP A 524 -2.50 8.40 -34.87
CA TRP A 524 -2.45 9.77 -35.39
C TRP A 524 -3.68 10.60 -35.04
N SER A 525 -4.84 9.94 -34.95
CA SER A 525 -6.11 10.59 -34.61
C SER A 525 -6.04 11.41 -33.31
N THR A 526 -5.20 10.99 -32.35
CA THR A 526 -5.03 11.64 -31.04
C THR A 526 -3.99 12.77 -31.04
N ASN A 527 -3.20 12.93 -32.10
CA ASN A 527 -2.04 13.83 -32.17
C ASN A 527 -2.05 14.80 -33.36
N SER A 528 -3.15 14.86 -34.12
CA SER A 528 -3.29 15.62 -35.36
C SER A 528 -2.79 17.08 -35.32
N PRO A 529 -3.05 17.89 -34.28
CA PRO A 529 -2.58 19.29 -34.24
C PRO A 529 -1.06 19.46 -34.30
N ILE A 530 -0.30 18.51 -33.75
CA ILE A 530 1.16 18.56 -33.74
C ILE A 530 1.72 18.10 -35.08
N VAL A 531 1.08 17.11 -35.72
CA VAL A 531 1.45 16.66 -37.07
C VAL A 531 1.29 17.82 -38.06
N PHE A 532 0.16 18.53 -37.97
CA PHE A 532 -0.12 19.72 -38.77
C PHE A 532 0.98 20.80 -38.62
N ARG A 533 1.32 21.18 -37.38
CA ARG A 533 2.37 22.20 -37.13
C ARG A 533 3.76 21.79 -37.66
N SER A 534 4.06 20.50 -37.66
CA SER A 534 5.38 20.02 -38.10
C SER A 534 5.62 20.06 -39.61
N GLY A 535 4.54 20.19 -40.40
CA GLY A 535 4.61 20.10 -41.87
C GLY A 535 5.05 18.73 -42.40
N ALA A 536 5.08 17.70 -41.54
CA ALA A 536 5.58 16.38 -41.90
C ALA A 536 4.69 15.61 -42.88
N VAL A 537 3.40 15.97 -42.92
CA VAL A 537 2.35 15.30 -43.71
C VAL A 537 1.57 16.37 -44.47
N PRO A 538 1.25 16.15 -45.76
CA PRO A 538 0.39 17.05 -46.52
C PRO A 538 -1.03 17.14 -45.93
N GLN A 539 -1.67 18.32 -46.04
CA GLN A 539 -3.03 18.54 -45.52
C GLN A 539 -4.05 17.52 -46.04
N ARG A 540 -3.96 17.19 -47.34
CA ARG A 540 -4.82 16.17 -47.98
C ARG A 540 -4.82 14.85 -47.23
N ASP A 541 -3.65 14.37 -46.80
CA ASP A 541 -3.52 13.08 -46.13
C ASP A 541 -4.06 13.16 -44.69
N LEU A 542 -3.94 14.32 -44.04
CA LEU A 542 -4.52 14.57 -42.72
C LEU A 542 -6.06 14.60 -42.76
N ASP A 543 -6.64 15.16 -43.81
CA ASP A 543 -8.10 15.21 -44.00
C ASP A 543 -8.70 13.82 -44.25
N GLU A 544 -7.95 12.93 -44.92
CA GLU A 544 -8.39 11.56 -45.23
C GLU A 544 -8.11 10.55 -44.09
N LEU A 545 -7.26 10.93 -43.12
CA LEU A 545 -6.89 10.06 -41.99
C LEU A 545 -8.09 9.47 -41.22
N PRO A 546 -9.16 10.22 -40.88
CA PRO A 546 -10.31 9.63 -40.18
C PRO A 546 -11.00 8.51 -40.97
N ASN A 547 -11.06 8.63 -42.30
CA ASN A 547 -11.63 7.60 -43.17
C ASN A 547 -10.75 6.34 -43.15
N ARG A 548 -9.43 6.52 -43.24
CA ARG A 548 -8.47 5.42 -43.16
C ARG A 548 -8.52 4.69 -41.83
N VAL A 549 -8.63 5.42 -40.73
CA VAL A 549 -8.80 4.87 -39.37
C VAL A 549 -10.08 4.03 -39.29
N ARG A 550 -11.21 4.52 -39.79
CA ARG A 550 -12.47 3.75 -39.83
C ARG A 550 -12.34 2.47 -40.64
N HIS A 551 -11.69 2.54 -41.80
CA HIS A 551 -11.44 1.37 -42.65
C HIS A 551 -10.54 0.32 -41.96
N LEU A 552 -9.48 0.75 -41.27
CA LEU A 552 -8.61 -0.15 -40.51
C LEU A 552 -9.34 -0.81 -39.34
N MET A 553 -10.15 -0.06 -38.59
CA MET A 553 -10.95 -0.63 -37.50
C MET A 553 -11.90 -1.71 -38.00
N ALA A 554 -12.60 -1.47 -39.12
CA ALA A 554 -13.49 -2.45 -39.75
C ALA A 554 -12.75 -3.71 -40.23
N ARG A 555 -11.48 -3.58 -40.64
CA ARG A 555 -10.63 -4.73 -41.02
C ARG A 555 -10.11 -5.52 -39.82
N ILE A 556 -9.80 -4.85 -38.71
CA ILE A 556 -9.20 -5.48 -37.52
C ILE A 556 -10.25 -6.14 -36.63
N GLU A 557 -11.44 -5.53 -36.50
CA GLU A 557 -12.50 -5.99 -35.59
C GLU A 557 -12.82 -7.49 -35.72
N PRO A 558 -13.00 -8.05 -36.94
CA PRO A 558 -13.35 -9.48 -37.09
C PRO A 558 -12.27 -10.42 -36.55
N HIS A 559 -11.02 -9.95 -36.49
CA HIS A 559 -9.86 -10.71 -36.06
C HIS A 559 -9.47 -10.45 -34.60
N ALA A 560 -10.12 -9.50 -33.92
CA ALA A 560 -9.68 -9.00 -32.62
C ALA A 560 -9.55 -10.11 -31.56
N VAL A 561 -10.52 -11.04 -31.49
CA VAL A 561 -10.49 -12.18 -30.55
C VAL A 561 -9.31 -13.11 -30.84
N ALA A 562 -9.06 -13.44 -32.12
CA ALA A 562 -7.95 -14.30 -32.51
C ALA A 562 -6.58 -13.67 -32.21
N LEU A 563 -6.47 -12.35 -32.42
CA LEU A 563 -5.27 -11.59 -32.11
C LEU A 563 -4.96 -11.63 -30.60
N VAL A 564 -5.95 -11.41 -29.72
CA VAL A 564 -5.71 -11.52 -28.27
C VAL A 564 -5.44 -12.95 -27.82
N ASP A 565 -6.06 -13.95 -28.46
CA ASP A 565 -5.84 -15.37 -28.15
C ASP A 565 -4.42 -15.84 -28.51
N ALA A 566 -3.74 -15.19 -29.47
CA ALA A 566 -2.36 -15.50 -29.85
C ALA A 566 -1.32 -15.20 -28.74
N TRP A 567 -1.67 -14.39 -27.73
CA TRP A 567 -0.81 -14.16 -26.57
C TRP A 567 -0.78 -15.32 -25.58
N LYS A 568 -1.64 -16.35 -25.77
CA LYS A 568 -1.69 -17.57 -24.96
C LYS A 568 -1.69 -17.29 -23.44
N ILE A 569 -2.47 -16.30 -23.02
CA ILE A 569 -2.59 -15.95 -21.61
C ILE A 569 -3.63 -16.87 -20.97
N PRO A 570 -3.26 -17.71 -19.98
CA PRO A 570 -4.21 -18.62 -19.35
C PRO A 570 -5.21 -17.84 -18.48
N ASP A 571 -6.44 -18.36 -18.38
CA ASP A 571 -7.49 -17.77 -17.53
C ASP A 571 -7.04 -17.70 -16.05
N TYR A 572 -6.18 -18.64 -15.62
CA TYR A 572 -5.51 -18.59 -14.32
C TYR A 572 -4.71 -17.30 -14.10
N LEU A 573 -3.98 -16.82 -15.11
CA LEU A 573 -3.21 -15.57 -15.03
C LEU A 573 -4.09 -14.33 -15.25
N LEU A 574 -5.11 -14.42 -16.10
CA LEU A 574 -6.05 -13.32 -16.28
C LEU A 574 -6.85 -13.03 -15.00
N ASP A 575 -7.21 -14.09 -14.26
CA ASP A 575 -8.06 -14.05 -13.07
C ASP A 575 -9.24 -13.06 -13.22
N SER A 576 -9.92 -13.17 -14.34
CA SER A 576 -10.97 -12.25 -14.77
C SER A 576 -12.18 -13.03 -15.24
N ALA A 577 -13.35 -12.77 -14.66
CA ALA A 577 -14.62 -13.28 -15.19
C ALA A 577 -14.92 -12.69 -16.56
N LEU A 578 -14.52 -11.43 -16.80
CA LEU A 578 -14.83 -10.71 -18.03
C LEU A 578 -13.96 -11.15 -19.21
N GLY A 579 -12.73 -11.60 -18.92
CA GLY A 579 -11.76 -11.99 -19.93
C GLY A 579 -11.64 -13.50 -20.18
N ARG A 580 -12.57 -14.32 -19.66
CA ARG A 580 -12.48 -15.79 -19.79
C ARG A 580 -12.39 -16.25 -21.23
N PHE A 581 -11.55 -17.24 -21.49
CA PHE A 581 -11.38 -17.80 -22.83
C PHE A 581 -12.68 -18.44 -23.35
N ASP A 582 -13.44 -19.11 -22.48
CA ASP A 582 -14.68 -19.80 -22.84
C ASP A 582 -15.89 -18.87 -23.03
N GLY A 583 -15.77 -17.58 -22.72
CA GLY A 583 -16.85 -16.61 -22.87
C GLY A 583 -17.97 -16.72 -21.82
N LYS A 584 -17.84 -17.57 -20.78
CA LYS A 584 -18.81 -17.71 -19.67
C LYS A 584 -18.72 -16.56 -18.67
N VAL A 585 -18.88 -15.34 -19.18
CA VAL A 585 -18.64 -14.09 -18.47
C VAL A 585 -19.63 -13.90 -17.32
N TYR A 586 -20.92 -13.99 -17.62
CA TYR A 586 -21.97 -13.66 -16.64
C TYR A 586 -22.11 -14.75 -15.59
N GLU A 587 -21.88 -16.00 -15.98
CA GLU A 587 -21.88 -17.16 -15.09
C GLU A 587 -20.75 -17.06 -14.06
N ASP A 588 -19.51 -16.77 -14.48
CA ASP A 588 -18.38 -16.62 -13.55
C ASP A 588 -18.51 -15.33 -12.72
N LEU A 589 -19.02 -14.24 -13.30
CA LEU A 589 -19.29 -13.00 -12.58
C LEU A 589 -20.31 -13.25 -11.46
N PHE A 590 -21.42 -13.94 -11.77
CA PHE A 590 -22.43 -14.33 -10.79
C PHE A 590 -21.84 -15.29 -9.76
N HIS A 591 -21.08 -16.31 -10.17
CA HIS A 591 -20.45 -17.26 -9.25
C HIS A 591 -19.50 -16.56 -8.26
N ARG A 592 -18.60 -15.71 -8.74
CA ARG A 592 -17.68 -14.95 -7.87
C ARG A 592 -18.43 -14.01 -6.93
N ALA A 593 -19.44 -13.31 -7.44
CA ALA A 593 -20.23 -12.37 -6.64
C ALA A 593 -21.15 -13.06 -5.63
N HIS A 594 -21.78 -14.19 -5.99
CA HIS A 594 -22.81 -14.88 -5.21
C HIS A 594 -22.23 -15.98 -4.30
N ARG A 595 -21.28 -16.78 -4.80
CA ARG A 595 -20.75 -17.97 -4.11
C ARG A 595 -19.42 -17.75 -3.41
N LEU A 596 -18.59 -16.80 -3.88
CA LEU A 596 -17.24 -16.61 -3.34
C LEU A 596 -17.07 -15.33 -2.51
N ASN A 597 -18.04 -14.42 -2.55
CA ASN A 597 -18.02 -13.21 -1.74
C ASN A 597 -18.42 -13.56 -0.30
N PRO A 598 -17.52 -13.40 0.69
CA PRO A 598 -17.82 -13.74 2.09
C PRO A 598 -18.97 -12.90 2.67
N LEU A 599 -19.27 -11.74 2.08
CA LEU A 599 -20.40 -10.92 2.52
C LEU A 599 -21.75 -11.62 2.34
N ASN A 600 -21.87 -12.60 1.44
CA ASN A 600 -23.13 -13.34 1.26
C ASN A 600 -23.30 -14.49 2.25
N GLU A 601 -22.27 -14.81 3.02
CA GLU A 601 -22.37 -15.75 4.15
C GLU A 601 -22.94 -15.04 5.39
N ILE A 602 -22.99 -13.70 5.36
CA ILE A 602 -23.45 -12.83 6.43
C ILE A 602 -24.85 -12.33 6.07
N THR A 603 -25.79 -12.43 7.02
CA THR A 603 -27.12 -11.84 6.86
C THR A 603 -27.12 -10.47 7.52
N PHE A 604 -27.09 -9.40 6.74
CA PHE A 604 -27.20 -8.05 7.30
C PHE A 604 -28.63 -7.73 7.71
N ASN A 605 -28.78 -6.99 8.80
CA ASN A 605 -30.06 -6.43 9.21
C ASN A 605 -30.34 -5.16 8.38
N PRO A 606 -31.39 -5.15 7.53
CA PRO A 606 -31.73 -3.97 6.75
C PRO A 606 -32.48 -2.90 7.56
N ASN A 607 -32.93 -3.23 8.78
CA ASN A 607 -33.73 -2.35 9.62
C ASN A 607 -32.83 -1.26 10.20
N TYR A 608 -32.79 -0.10 9.55
CA TYR A 608 -31.91 0.99 9.96
C TYR A 608 -32.21 1.51 11.39
N TRP A 609 -33.37 1.20 11.97
CA TRP A 609 -33.75 1.58 13.33
C TRP A 609 -33.34 0.56 14.40
N GLU A 610 -32.76 -0.57 14.00
CA GLU A 610 -32.24 -1.59 14.89
C GLU A 610 -30.71 -1.49 14.95
N ASP A 611 -30.18 -1.67 16.16
CA ASP A 611 -28.76 -1.55 16.47
C ASP A 611 -27.95 -2.80 16.11
N GLU A 612 -28.62 -3.85 15.68
CA GLU A 612 -28.01 -5.07 15.14
C GLU A 612 -27.69 -4.85 13.65
N LEU A 613 -26.43 -4.95 13.18
CA LEU A 613 -26.08 -4.94 11.74
C LEU A 613 -26.11 -6.32 11.11
N VAL A 614 -25.79 -7.37 11.87
CA VAL A 614 -25.70 -8.75 11.37
C VAL A 614 -26.67 -9.59 12.17
N LYS A 615 -27.67 -10.15 11.48
CA LYS A 615 -28.73 -10.93 12.10
C LYS A 615 -28.18 -12.19 12.74
N GLY A 616 -28.45 -12.36 14.03
CA GLY A 616 -28.15 -13.60 14.75
C GLY A 616 -26.68 -13.76 15.16
N ASP A 617 -25.85 -12.71 15.00
CA ASP A 617 -24.47 -12.72 15.48
C ASP A 617 -24.38 -12.75 17.02
N GLY A 618 -25.51 -12.57 17.73
CA GLY A 618 -25.56 -12.59 19.20
C GLY A 618 -24.69 -11.53 19.85
N VAL A 619 -24.18 -10.59 19.05
CA VAL A 619 -23.39 -9.45 19.49
C VAL A 619 -24.38 -8.50 20.15
N ASP A 620 -24.32 -8.45 21.48
CA ASP A 620 -24.92 -7.36 22.27
C ASP A 620 -24.59 -6.03 21.59
N GLN A 621 -25.61 -5.19 21.47
CA GLN A 621 -25.82 -4.07 20.55
C GLN A 621 -24.71 -2.97 20.49
N GLN A 622 -23.55 -3.12 21.12
CA GLN A 622 -22.58 -2.04 21.36
C GLN A 622 -21.55 -1.77 20.27
N SER A 623 -21.18 -2.75 19.44
CA SER A 623 -20.12 -2.53 18.43
C SER A 623 -20.59 -1.78 17.20
N ILE A 624 -21.91 -1.65 17.02
CA ILE A 624 -22.54 -1.14 15.81
C ILE A 624 -23.23 0.20 16.04
N LEU A 625 -23.89 0.36 17.19
CA LEU A 625 -24.47 1.62 17.65
C LEU A 625 -23.46 2.77 17.59
N CYS A 626 -22.19 2.48 17.84
CA CYS A 626 -21.11 3.46 17.81
C CYS A 626 -20.88 4.05 16.40
N VAL A 627 -21.14 3.29 15.33
CA VAL A 627 -21.00 3.76 13.94
C VAL A 627 -22.29 4.43 13.45
N TYR A 628 -23.45 3.89 13.84
CA TYR A 628 -24.76 4.40 13.42
C TYR A 628 -25.08 5.78 14.05
N TRP A 629 -24.70 6.01 15.32
CA TRP A 629 -24.84 7.32 15.97
C TRP A 629 -23.89 8.39 15.41
N MET A 630 -22.71 8.00 14.90
CA MET A 630 -21.80 8.94 14.23
C MET A 630 -22.35 9.45 12.89
N VAL A 631 -23.22 8.68 12.22
CA VAL A 631 -23.79 9.03 10.91
C VAL A 631 -25.09 9.82 11.04
N LYS A 632 -25.97 9.49 12.00
CA LYS A 632 -27.25 10.21 12.22
C LYS A 632 -27.07 11.63 12.79
N ALA A 633 -25.90 11.94 13.35
CA ALA A 633 -25.50 13.28 13.76
C ALA A 633 -25.13 14.22 12.59
N GLY A 634 -25.28 13.79 11.32
CA GLY A 634 -25.16 14.68 10.15
C GLY A 634 -23.72 14.92 9.66
N HIS A 635 -22.79 14.00 9.90
CA HIS A 635 -21.41 14.13 9.42
C HIS A 635 -21.16 13.22 8.20
N SER A 636 -20.90 13.82 7.03
CA SER A 636 -20.46 13.07 5.85
C SER A 636 -19.03 12.54 6.06
N LEU A 637 -18.76 11.31 5.62
CA LEU A 637 -17.44 10.66 5.72
C LEU A 637 -16.31 11.48 5.03
N TYR A 638 -16.68 12.35 4.09
CA TYR A 638 -15.78 13.27 3.40
C TYR A 638 -15.36 14.46 4.29
N SER A 639 -16.21 14.82 5.26
CA SER A 639 -15.90 15.81 6.28
C SER A 639 -14.98 15.27 7.37
N TYR A 640 -14.92 13.97 7.65
CA TYR A 640 -14.06 13.45 8.73
C TYR A 640 -12.56 13.49 8.37
N ILE A 641 -12.23 13.23 7.09
CA ILE A 641 -10.84 13.29 6.60
C ILE A 641 -10.40 14.76 6.44
N ILE A 642 -11.30 15.67 6.08
CA ILE A 642 -10.99 17.11 6.05
C ILE A 642 -11.09 17.76 7.44
N SER A 643 -11.90 17.25 8.38
CA SER A 643 -11.96 17.77 9.76
C SER A 643 -10.79 17.31 10.62
N GLN A 644 -10.10 16.23 10.26
CA GLN A 644 -8.75 15.93 10.76
C GLN A 644 -7.70 16.93 10.25
N LEU A 645 -8.02 17.76 9.25
CA LEU A 645 -7.17 18.85 8.76
C LEU A 645 -7.73 20.26 9.02
N PHE A 646 -8.98 20.39 9.51
CA PHE A 646 -9.63 21.70 9.66
C PHE A 646 -10.44 21.94 10.95
N ILE A 647 -10.46 21.03 11.93
CA ILE A 647 -10.96 21.33 13.30
C ILE A 647 -9.77 21.39 14.26
N PHE A 648 -8.80 22.21 13.89
CA PHE A 648 -8.06 23.05 14.84
C PHE A 648 -8.86 24.35 14.99
N SER A 649 -10.09 24.28 15.53
CA SER A 649 -10.79 25.48 15.99
C SER A 649 -12.00 25.14 16.86
N THR A 650 -11.86 25.43 18.15
CA THR A 650 -12.92 25.75 19.13
C THR A 650 -13.80 24.61 19.71
N LYS A 651 -13.27 23.87 20.70
CA LYS A 651 -13.67 23.94 22.14
C LYS A 651 -12.87 22.91 22.98
N MET A 652 -12.06 23.46 23.91
CA MET A 652 -11.13 22.89 24.91
C MET A 652 -10.28 21.66 24.53
N ALA A 653 -9.23 21.92 23.74
CA ALA A 653 -8.08 21.03 23.58
C ALA A 653 -7.35 20.80 24.92
N LEU A 654 -6.75 19.62 25.10
CA LEU A 654 -5.77 19.35 26.17
C LEU A 654 -4.71 20.46 26.20
N ARG A 655 -4.53 21.09 27.35
CA ARG A 655 -3.53 22.15 27.55
C ARG A 655 -2.38 21.60 28.34
N LEU A 656 -1.17 22.03 27.99
CA LEU A 656 -0.01 21.79 28.84
C LEU A 656 -0.13 22.72 30.07
N VAL A 657 -0.39 22.13 31.23
CA VAL A 657 -0.48 22.80 32.52
C VAL A 657 0.86 22.66 33.24
N LYS A 658 1.47 23.78 33.62
CA LYS A 658 2.68 23.81 34.42
C LYS A 658 2.30 23.68 35.90
N LEU A 659 2.57 22.52 36.50
CA LEU A 659 2.21 22.21 37.89
C LEU A 659 3.28 22.67 38.87
N SER A 660 4.56 22.52 38.52
CA SER A 660 5.70 23.05 39.26
C SER A 660 6.80 23.54 38.30
N ASP A 661 7.92 24.06 38.82
CA ASP A 661 9.05 24.47 37.99
C ASP A 661 9.71 23.33 37.20
N LYS A 662 9.52 22.09 37.64
CA LYS A 662 10.11 20.90 37.03
C LYS A 662 9.09 19.97 36.39
N PHE A 663 7.79 20.21 36.58
CA PHE A 663 6.75 19.27 36.16
C PHE A 663 5.59 19.95 35.43
N SER A 664 5.29 19.44 34.24
CA SER A 664 4.12 19.84 33.43
C SER A 664 3.37 18.61 32.94
N CYS A 665 2.06 18.72 32.78
CA CYS A 665 1.24 17.66 32.18
C CYS A 665 0.15 18.25 31.29
N TYR A 666 -0.29 17.48 30.30
CA TYR A 666 -1.51 17.71 29.56
C TYR A 666 -2.71 17.39 30.42
N ALA A 667 -3.58 18.38 30.62
CA ALA A 667 -4.86 18.25 31.30
C ALA A 667 -5.90 19.15 30.64
N ARG A 668 -7.19 18.90 30.93
CA ARG A 668 -8.30 19.75 30.45
C ARG A 668 -8.60 20.89 31.42
N GLY A 669 -8.59 20.61 32.72
CA GLY A 669 -8.70 21.59 33.80
C GLY A 669 -7.37 21.79 34.52
N GLU A 670 -6.92 23.04 34.66
CA GLU A 670 -5.72 23.36 35.43
C GLU A 670 -5.93 23.15 36.94
N ASN A 671 -7.09 23.54 37.47
CA ASN A 671 -7.37 23.47 38.90
C ASN A 671 -7.36 22.03 39.42
N GLU A 672 -7.98 21.11 38.70
CA GLU A 672 -8.00 19.70 39.08
C GLU A 672 -6.63 19.04 38.90
N ALA A 673 -5.91 19.34 37.81
CA ALA A 673 -4.55 18.83 37.63
C ALA A 673 -3.61 19.30 38.76
N ARG A 674 -3.79 20.53 39.26
CA ARG A 674 -3.10 21.03 40.46
C ARG A 674 -3.52 20.29 41.72
N PHE A 675 -4.82 20.08 41.92
CA PHE A 675 -5.32 19.33 43.06
C PHE A 675 -4.72 17.91 43.14
N ILE A 676 -4.79 17.15 42.05
CA ILE A 676 -4.23 15.79 41.97
C ILE A 676 -2.70 15.82 42.14
N TYR A 677 -2.03 16.85 41.61
CA TYR A 677 -0.59 17.03 41.80
C TYR A 677 -0.23 17.25 43.28
N HIS A 678 -0.94 18.14 43.99
CA HIS A 678 -0.71 18.37 45.42
C HIS A 678 -0.93 17.07 46.23
N GLU A 679 -2.02 16.35 45.98
CA GLU A 679 -2.35 15.11 46.69
C GLU A 679 -1.27 14.02 46.53
N ILE A 680 -0.75 13.85 45.30
CA ILE A 680 0.20 12.77 44.98
C ILE A 680 1.65 13.19 45.27
N PHE A 681 2.07 14.37 44.81
CA PHE A 681 3.48 14.79 44.83
C PHE A 681 3.86 15.55 46.11
N GLU A 682 2.94 16.22 46.79
CA GLU A 682 3.25 17.03 47.97
C GLU A 682 2.75 16.38 49.27
N ASP A 683 1.49 15.94 49.30
CA ASP A 683 0.90 15.29 50.46
C ASP A 683 1.31 13.81 50.60
N HIS A 684 1.91 13.25 49.54
CA HIS A 684 2.35 11.85 49.47
C HIS A 684 1.25 10.88 49.91
N GLY A 685 0.01 11.12 49.46
CA GLY A 685 -1.20 10.40 49.91
C GLY A 685 -1.11 8.88 49.77
N TYR A 686 -0.34 8.39 48.79
CA TYR A 686 -0.19 6.98 48.46
C TYR A 686 1.12 6.34 48.97
N ASP A 687 2.00 7.09 49.64
CA ASP A 687 3.23 6.58 50.26
C ASP A 687 2.93 5.93 51.62
N LYS A 688 2.22 4.80 51.60
CA LYS A 688 1.83 4.05 52.81
C LYS A 688 2.63 2.77 53.04
N VAL A 689 3.37 2.34 52.02
CA VAL A 689 4.10 1.06 52.03
C VAL A 689 5.49 1.24 51.45
N GLU A 690 6.45 0.51 52.00
CA GLU A 690 7.81 0.43 51.45
C GLU A 690 7.81 -0.54 50.26
N LEU A 691 8.39 -0.11 49.15
CA LEU A 691 8.45 -0.89 47.91
C LEU A 691 9.90 -1.22 47.53
N PRO A 692 10.14 -2.34 46.82
CA PRO A 692 11.47 -2.67 46.31
C PRO A 692 11.94 -1.66 45.25
N GLU A 693 13.22 -1.72 44.89
CA GLU A 693 13.86 -0.79 43.93
C GLU A 693 13.25 -0.83 42.52
N ALA A 694 12.73 -1.98 42.10
CA ALA A 694 12.09 -2.18 40.80
C ALA A 694 10.68 -2.81 40.97
N PRO A 695 9.71 -2.07 41.51
CA PRO A 695 8.41 -2.62 41.87
C PRO A 695 7.54 -2.85 40.64
N PHE A 696 6.68 -3.86 40.71
CA PHE A 696 5.58 -4.03 39.76
C PHE A 696 4.30 -3.42 40.34
N ILE A 697 3.77 -2.40 39.66
CA ILE A 697 2.65 -1.59 40.15
C ILE A 697 1.45 -1.75 39.20
N VAL A 698 0.27 -1.88 39.78
CA VAL A 698 -1.00 -1.81 39.05
C VAL A 698 -1.75 -0.57 39.52
N ASP A 699 -2.02 0.35 38.59
CA ASP A 699 -2.69 1.63 38.79
C ASP A 699 -4.11 1.55 38.19
N VAL A 700 -5.12 1.38 39.05
CA VAL A 700 -6.53 1.28 38.65
C VAL A 700 -7.23 2.60 38.93
N GLY A 701 -7.75 3.23 37.89
CA GLY A 701 -8.21 4.62 37.93
C GLY A 701 -7.04 5.59 37.76
N ALA A 702 -6.30 5.41 36.67
CA ALA A 702 -5.07 6.16 36.42
C ALA A 702 -5.32 7.64 36.04
N ASN A 703 -6.55 7.99 35.65
CA ASN A 703 -6.95 9.33 35.24
C ASN A 703 -5.98 9.89 34.18
N ILE A 704 -5.40 11.08 34.39
CA ILE A 704 -4.42 11.70 33.48
C ILE A 704 -2.98 11.18 33.67
N GLY A 705 -2.75 10.19 34.54
CA GLY A 705 -1.47 9.50 34.70
C GLY A 705 -0.49 10.04 35.74
N LEU A 706 -0.91 10.98 36.60
CA LEU A 706 0.00 11.61 37.56
C LEU A 706 0.58 10.63 38.59
N PHE A 707 -0.20 9.67 39.07
CA PHE A 707 0.31 8.62 39.98
C PHE A 707 1.38 7.75 39.31
N SER A 708 1.09 7.27 38.10
CA SER A 708 2.04 6.50 37.31
C SER A 708 3.35 7.27 37.07
N LEU A 709 3.29 8.58 36.78
CA LEU A 709 4.48 9.42 36.61
C LEU A 709 5.25 9.64 37.93
N TYR A 710 4.55 9.89 39.03
CA TYR A 710 5.13 10.00 40.37
C TYR A 710 5.91 8.73 40.74
N MET A 711 5.32 7.56 40.52
CA MET A 711 6.00 6.29 40.80
C MET A 711 7.20 6.03 39.88
N LYS A 712 7.19 6.55 38.65
CA LYS A 712 8.37 6.49 37.76
C LYS A 712 9.48 7.46 38.17
N GLU A 713 9.14 8.60 38.75
CA GLU A 713 10.12 9.53 39.31
C GLU A 713 10.79 8.92 40.56
N LYS A 714 9.99 8.32 41.44
CA LYS A 714 10.47 7.69 42.68
C LYS A 714 11.19 6.36 42.44
N TYR A 715 10.67 5.53 41.53
CA TYR A 715 11.21 4.22 41.16
C TYR A 715 11.41 4.13 39.63
N PRO A 716 12.56 4.61 39.10
CA PRO A 716 12.82 4.62 37.67
C PRO A 716 12.75 3.26 36.97
N LEU A 717 12.95 2.17 37.71
CA LEU A 717 12.87 0.79 37.22
C LEU A 717 11.48 0.15 37.38
N ALA A 718 10.50 0.86 37.96
CA ALA A 718 9.16 0.33 38.14
C ALA A 718 8.51 -0.03 36.79
N LYS A 719 7.81 -1.17 36.79
CA LYS A 719 6.92 -1.59 35.71
C LYS A 719 5.49 -1.33 36.15
N ILE A 720 4.73 -0.60 35.33
CA ILE A 720 3.39 -0.16 35.73
C ILE A 720 2.38 -0.59 34.67
N ILE A 721 1.26 -1.15 35.11
CA ILE A 721 0.06 -1.31 34.28
C ILE A 721 -0.98 -0.31 34.78
N ALA A 722 -1.47 0.55 33.89
CA ALA A 722 -2.43 1.61 34.21
C ALA A 722 -3.77 1.38 33.50
N PHE A 723 -4.88 1.60 34.20
CA PHE A 723 -6.24 1.45 33.67
C PHE A 723 -7.01 2.76 33.80
N GLU A 724 -7.48 3.29 32.67
CA GLU A 724 -8.34 4.49 32.64
C GLU A 724 -9.46 4.30 31.61
N PRO A 725 -10.73 4.19 32.04
CA PRO A 725 -11.85 3.92 31.14
C PRO A 725 -12.34 5.12 30.34
N ALA A 726 -12.16 6.36 30.80
CA ALA A 726 -12.66 7.54 30.10
C ALA A 726 -11.75 7.89 28.92
N PRO A 727 -12.25 7.91 27.67
CA PRO A 727 -11.41 8.17 26.49
C PRO A 727 -10.66 9.52 26.56
N GLU A 728 -11.30 10.52 27.17
CA GLU A 728 -10.73 11.86 27.31
C GLU A 728 -9.57 11.90 28.31
N ASN A 729 -9.64 11.14 29.41
CA ASN A 729 -8.56 11.00 30.38
C ASN A 729 -7.46 10.08 29.86
N PHE A 730 -7.86 9.00 29.18
CA PHE A 730 -6.93 8.07 28.54
C PHE A 730 -6.06 8.77 27.49
N GLU A 731 -6.61 9.70 26.70
CA GLU A 731 -5.84 10.54 25.78
C GLU A 731 -4.80 11.41 26.53
N ALA A 732 -5.19 11.99 27.66
CA ALA A 732 -4.30 12.79 28.49
C ALA A 732 -3.18 11.93 29.10
N LEU A 733 -3.52 10.76 29.65
CA LEU A 733 -2.59 9.73 30.15
C LEU A 733 -1.54 9.37 29.10
N GLU A 734 -1.95 8.97 27.89
CA GLU A 734 -1.01 8.59 26.83
C GLU A 734 -0.10 9.74 26.42
N ARG A 735 -0.65 10.96 26.29
CA ARG A 735 0.16 12.15 25.99
C ARG A 735 1.14 12.48 27.10
N ASN A 736 0.74 12.31 28.36
CA ASN A 736 1.60 12.57 29.51
C ASN A 736 2.74 11.55 29.61
N LEU A 737 2.45 10.27 29.41
CA LEU A 737 3.47 9.23 29.36
C LEU A 737 4.47 9.50 28.22
N ALA A 738 3.99 9.88 27.04
CA ALA A 738 4.84 10.22 25.91
C ALA A 738 5.68 11.50 26.16
N PHE A 739 5.06 12.54 26.74
CA PHE A 739 5.71 13.81 27.05
C PHE A 739 6.88 13.64 28.03
N HIS A 740 6.71 12.76 29.03
CA HIS A 740 7.75 12.42 30.00
C HIS A 740 8.67 11.27 29.55
N MET A 741 8.56 10.83 28.29
CA MET A 741 9.37 9.74 27.70
C MET A 741 9.29 8.41 28.49
N VAL A 742 8.15 8.13 29.10
CA VAL A 742 7.91 6.92 29.89
C VAL A 742 7.26 5.86 29.01
N SER A 743 8.06 4.91 28.51
CA SER A 743 7.60 3.79 27.66
C SER A 743 7.34 2.48 28.43
N THR A 744 7.67 2.45 29.73
CA THR A 744 7.56 1.25 30.58
C THR A 744 6.23 1.13 31.32
N VAL A 745 5.39 2.16 31.23
CA VAL A 745 4.00 2.13 31.71
C VAL A 745 3.11 1.66 30.56
N LYS A 746 2.29 0.63 30.80
CA LYS A 746 1.35 0.12 29.82
C LYS A 746 -0.07 0.50 30.20
N ALA A 747 -0.68 1.39 29.43
CA ALA A 747 -2.02 1.90 29.65
C ALA A 747 -3.07 1.06 28.91
N TYR A 748 -4.22 0.82 29.53
CA TYR A 748 -5.37 0.12 28.95
C TYR A 748 -6.66 0.93 29.13
N PRO A 749 -7.47 1.10 28.07
CA PRO A 749 -8.71 1.90 28.13
C PRO A 749 -9.89 1.07 28.67
N TYR A 750 -9.74 0.52 29.87
CA TYR A 750 -10.72 -0.37 30.50
C TYR A 750 -10.99 0.07 31.93
N ALA A 751 -12.24 -0.07 32.36
CA ALA A 751 -12.58 -0.15 33.78
C ALA A 751 -12.34 -1.58 34.28
N LEU A 752 -12.13 -1.73 35.59
CA LEU A 752 -12.01 -3.05 36.20
C LEU A 752 -13.23 -3.38 37.07
N GLY A 753 -13.63 -4.65 37.09
CA GLY A 753 -14.78 -5.12 37.85
C GLY A 753 -14.83 -6.65 37.98
N ALA A 754 -15.89 -7.17 38.61
CA ALA A 754 -16.01 -8.59 38.95
C ALA A 754 -16.15 -9.52 37.73
N SER A 755 -16.66 -9.01 36.61
CA SER A 755 -16.86 -9.76 35.37
C SER A 755 -16.60 -8.88 34.14
N ALA A 756 -16.30 -9.52 33.01
CA ALA A 756 -16.20 -8.81 31.73
C ALA A 756 -17.58 -8.35 31.26
N SER A 757 -17.74 -7.07 30.99
CA SER A 757 -18.99 -6.47 30.52
C SER A 757 -18.71 -5.11 29.88
N PHE A 758 -19.77 -4.42 29.45
CA PHE A 758 -19.73 -2.98 29.21
C PHE A 758 -20.73 -2.34 30.16
N ALA A 759 -20.30 -1.27 30.82
CA ALA A 759 -21.11 -0.61 31.82
C ALA A 759 -21.20 0.89 31.56
N PRO A 760 -22.33 1.52 31.92
CA PRO A 760 -22.45 2.97 31.91
C PRO A 760 -21.49 3.58 32.92
N PHE A 761 -20.68 4.52 32.46
CA PHE A 761 -19.73 5.29 33.25
C PHE A 761 -20.13 6.76 33.20
N LYS A 762 -20.31 7.36 34.37
CA LYS A 762 -20.64 8.78 34.47
C LYS A 762 -19.34 9.57 34.52
N TYR A 763 -19.07 10.27 33.44
CA TYR A 763 -17.89 11.09 33.24
C TYR A 763 -18.19 12.56 33.52
N PHE A 764 -17.36 13.23 34.32
CA PHE A 764 -17.53 14.64 34.69
C PHE A 764 -16.42 15.49 34.04
N PRO A 765 -16.68 16.20 32.93
CA PRO A 765 -15.61 16.87 32.18
C PRO A 765 -14.86 17.98 32.92
N ASN A 766 -15.50 18.59 33.93
CA ASN A 766 -14.91 19.67 34.73
C ASN A 766 -14.16 19.14 35.96
N MET A 767 -14.43 17.90 36.38
CA MET A 767 -13.69 17.15 37.41
C MET A 767 -13.56 15.67 37.01
N PRO A 768 -12.82 15.35 35.94
CA PRO A 768 -12.66 14.00 35.43
C PRO A 768 -12.28 12.93 36.45
N GLY A 769 -11.55 13.28 37.52
CA GLY A 769 -11.18 12.36 38.60
C GLY A 769 -12.38 11.78 39.36
N ASN A 770 -13.51 12.50 39.41
CA ASN A 770 -14.72 12.05 40.11
C ASN A 770 -15.61 11.10 39.29
N SER A 771 -15.13 10.66 38.12
CA SER A 771 -15.92 9.85 37.19
C SER A 771 -16.01 8.41 37.66
N THR A 772 -17.19 7.79 37.54
CA THR A 772 -17.45 6.48 38.17
C THR A 772 -18.42 5.59 37.41
N LEU A 773 -18.30 4.28 37.66
CA LEU A 773 -19.30 3.26 37.32
C LEU A 773 -20.47 3.21 38.32
N ASN A 774 -20.31 3.71 39.55
CA ASN A 774 -21.35 3.71 40.58
C ASN A 774 -22.14 5.03 40.58
N VAL A 775 -23.00 5.17 39.58
CA VAL A 775 -23.77 6.40 39.33
C VAL A 775 -24.67 6.78 40.51
N GLU A 776 -25.37 5.79 41.10
CA GLU A 776 -26.33 6.04 42.18
C GLU A 776 -25.66 6.59 43.45
N GLU A 777 -24.50 6.06 43.83
CA GLU A 777 -23.77 6.53 45.00
C GLU A 777 -23.17 7.92 44.76
N LYS A 778 -22.63 8.16 43.56
CA LYS A 778 -22.08 9.47 43.21
C LYS A 778 -23.17 10.55 43.12
N GLU A 779 -24.38 10.22 42.66
CA GLU A 779 -25.50 11.16 42.70
C GLU A 779 -25.90 11.56 44.12
N TYR A 780 -25.90 10.60 45.05
CA TYR A 780 -26.13 10.88 46.47
C TYR A 780 -25.00 11.76 47.06
N GLN A 781 -23.74 11.49 46.73
CA GLN A 781 -22.60 12.32 47.14
C GLN A 781 -22.71 13.75 46.57
N ILE A 782 -23.10 13.90 45.30
CA ILE A 782 -23.33 15.21 44.68
C ILE A 782 -24.47 15.96 45.38
N GLN A 783 -25.55 15.28 45.74
CA GLN A 783 -26.65 15.90 46.48
C GLN A 783 -26.19 16.39 47.87
N LEU A 784 -25.47 15.56 48.62
CA LEU A 784 -24.86 15.96 49.89
C LEU A 784 -23.91 17.15 49.71
N PHE A 785 -23.14 17.18 48.63
CA PHE A 785 -22.25 18.29 48.32
C PHE A 785 -23.05 19.58 48.07
N LYS A 786 -24.13 19.52 47.27
CA LYS A 786 -25.01 20.68 46.99
C LYS A 786 -25.75 21.20 48.22
N GLU A 787 -26.07 20.32 49.16
CA GLU A 787 -26.78 20.69 50.40
C GLU A 787 -25.86 21.32 51.45
N ASN A 788 -24.53 21.10 51.38
CA ASN A 788 -23.57 21.50 52.41
C ASN A 788 -22.47 22.47 51.91
N TYR A 789 -22.37 22.72 50.61
CA TYR A 789 -21.40 23.62 49.98
C TYR A 789 -22.07 24.62 49.04
N ASP A 790 -21.30 25.60 48.54
CA ASP A 790 -21.81 26.60 47.61
C ASP A 790 -22.45 25.94 46.38
N GLN A 791 -23.74 26.20 46.20
CA GLN A 791 -24.57 25.55 45.20
C GLN A 791 -24.09 25.92 43.78
N THR A 792 -23.61 27.15 43.59
CA THR A 792 -23.03 27.60 42.33
C THR A 792 -21.71 26.90 42.00
N PHE A 793 -20.85 26.68 42.99
CA PHE A 793 -19.62 25.90 42.81
C PHE A 793 -19.89 24.43 42.47
N ALA A 794 -20.83 23.80 43.18
CA ALA A 794 -21.24 22.42 42.92
C ALA A 794 -21.82 22.24 41.51
N ASP A 795 -22.64 23.19 41.06
CA ASP A 795 -23.25 23.15 39.73
C ASP A 795 -22.21 23.36 38.62
N ASP A 796 -21.15 24.12 38.83
CA ASP A 796 -20.05 24.29 37.87
C ASP A 796 -19.14 23.05 37.78
N MET A 797 -18.86 22.46 38.94
CA MET A 797 -18.01 21.27 39.11
C MET A 797 -18.58 20.02 38.43
N PHE A 798 -19.89 19.80 38.56
CA PHE A 798 -20.58 18.63 37.98
C PHE A 798 -21.37 18.96 36.71
N LYS A 799 -21.16 20.16 36.16
CA LYS A 799 -21.77 20.57 34.89
C LYS A 799 -21.32 19.66 33.74
N ASP A 800 -22.17 19.56 32.74
CA ASP A 800 -21.87 18.86 31.48
C ASP A 800 -21.49 17.38 31.66
N ALA A 801 -21.86 16.77 32.79
CA ALA A 801 -21.66 15.36 33.05
C ALA A 801 -22.24 14.51 31.91
N LYS A 802 -21.45 13.56 31.42
CA LYS A 802 -21.80 12.69 30.30
C LYS A 802 -21.89 11.26 30.79
N GLN A 803 -22.87 10.52 30.30
CA GLN A 803 -22.87 9.06 30.45
C GLN A 803 -22.20 8.46 29.21
N ILE A 804 -21.10 7.75 29.41
CA ILE A 804 -20.35 7.07 28.35
C ILE A 804 -20.32 5.57 28.64
N MET A 805 -20.37 4.74 27.61
CA MET A 805 -20.21 3.29 27.78
C MET A 805 -18.72 2.95 27.76
N VAL A 806 -18.25 2.24 28.78
CA VAL A 806 -16.84 1.84 28.88
C VAL A 806 -16.73 0.32 29.02
N PRO A 807 -15.71 -0.31 28.42
CA PRO A 807 -15.48 -1.73 28.61
C PRO A 807 -14.97 -2.00 30.03
N VAL A 808 -15.57 -2.98 30.69
CA VAL A 808 -15.19 -3.47 32.02
C VAL A 808 -14.57 -4.85 31.88
N ASN A 809 -13.44 -5.09 32.54
CA ASN A 809 -12.82 -6.41 32.56
C ASN A 809 -12.30 -6.79 33.94
N ARG A 810 -12.00 -8.08 34.12
CA ARG A 810 -11.40 -8.59 35.36
C ARG A 810 -9.91 -8.30 35.38
N LEU A 811 -9.35 -7.92 36.53
CA LEU A 811 -7.91 -7.68 36.67
C LEU A 811 -7.08 -8.93 36.29
N SER A 812 -7.53 -10.11 36.72
CA SER A 812 -6.86 -11.38 36.42
C SER A 812 -6.69 -11.69 34.93
N LEU A 813 -7.54 -11.13 34.05
CA LEU A 813 -7.37 -11.26 32.60
C LEU A 813 -6.04 -10.67 32.14
N PHE A 814 -5.69 -9.48 32.65
CA PHE A 814 -4.48 -8.76 32.26
C PHE A 814 -3.22 -9.36 32.90
N LEU A 815 -3.35 -9.96 34.09
CA LEU A 815 -2.25 -10.66 34.77
C LEU A 815 -1.83 -11.97 34.08
N CYS A 816 -2.71 -12.55 33.24
CA CYS A 816 -2.46 -13.79 32.51
C CYS A 816 -2.01 -13.59 31.05
N LEU A 817 -1.88 -12.34 30.58
CA LEU A 817 -1.47 -12.09 29.20
C LEU A 817 -0.02 -12.58 28.96
N PRO A 818 0.30 -13.20 27.81
CA PRO A 818 1.62 -13.77 27.53
C PRO A 818 2.79 -12.78 27.67
N HIS A 819 2.51 -11.48 27.60
CA HIS A 819 3.49 -10.40 27.62
C HIS A 819 3.63 -9.74 29.00
N SER A 820 2.81 -10.08 29.99
CA SER A 820 2.83 -9.41 31.30
C SER A 820 3.75 -10.11 32.31
N ASN A 821 3.95 -11.44 32.21
CA ASN A 821 4.85 -12.27 33.02
C ASN A 821 4.89 -11.84 34.52
N VAL A 822 3.70 -11.60 35.09
CA VAL A 822 3.53 -11.02 36.43
C VAL A 822 3.57 -12.12 37.47
N GLU A 823 4.70 -12.25 38.15
CA GLU A 823 4.87 -13.16 39.28
C GLU A 823 4.42 -12.53 40.60
N VAL A 824 4.60 -11.21 40.74
CA VAL A 824 4.29 -10.42 41.93
C VAL A 824 3.76 -9.04 41.54
N ILE A 825 2.78 -8.53 42.30
CA ILE A 825 2.30 -7.15 42.30
C ILE A 825 2.71 -6.55 43.64
N ASP A 826 3.74 -5.70 43.62
CA ASP A 826 4.28 -5.07 44.82
C ASP A 826 3.33 -3.98 45.35
N LEU A 827 2.58 -3.33 44.47
CA LEU A 827 1.51 -2.38 44.84
C LEU A 827 0.33 -2.46 43.86
N LEU A 828 -0.87 -2.63 44.40
CA LEU A 828 -2.14 -2.46 43.70
C LEU A 828 -2.83 -1.18 44.21
N LYS A 829 -2.83 -0.12 43.40
CA LYS A 829 -3.56 1.12 43.66
C LYS A 829 -4.96 1.02 43.07
N ILE A 830 -5.99 1.28 43.87
CA ILE A 830 -7.39 1.28 43.41
C ILE A 830 -8.08 2.56 43.87
N ASP A 831 -8.54 3.33 42.92
CA ASP A 831 -9.22 4.61 43.15
C ASP A 831 -10.15 4.81 41.95
N VAL A 832 -11.37 4.30 42.11
CA VAL A 832 -12.36 4.14 41.03
C VAL A 832 -13.71 4.72 41.44
N GLU A 833 -13.70 5.56 42.48
CA GLU A 833 -14.81 6.38 42.92
C GLU A 833 -16.10 5.58 43.21
N GLY A 834 -16.00 4.52 44.01
CA GLY A 834 -17.14 3.78 44.57
C GLY A 834 -17.37 2.38 43.98
N THR A 835 -16.43 1.83 43.21
CA THR A 835 -16.49 0.42 42.71
C THR A 835 -15.31 -0.45 43.15
N GLU A 836 -14.62 -0.07 44.22
CA GLU A 836 -13.38 -0.73 44.68
C GLU A 836 -13.59 -2.21 44.98
N LEU A 837 -14.70 -2.56 45.64
CA LEU A 837 -15.05 -3.94 45.97
C LEU A 837 -15.21 -4.81 44.71
N GLU A 838 -15.75 -4.24 43.63
CA GLU A 838 -15.93 -4.95 42.35
C GLU A 838 -14.60 -5.16 41.64
N VAL A 839 -13.67 -4.20 41.73
CA VAL A 839 -12.29 -4.38 41.24
C VAL A 839 -11.61 -5.55 41.96
N LEU A 840 -11.73 -5.62 43.31
CA LEU A 840 -11.18 -6.72 44.10
C LEU A 840 -11.82 -8.07 43.74
N ARG A 841 -13.14 -8.11 43.50
CA ARG A 841 -13.85 -9.32 43.04
C ARG A 841 -13.40 -9.77 41.64
N GLY A 842 -12.79 -8.89 40.85
CA GLY A 842 -12.17 -9.21 39.56
C GLY A 842 -10.82 -9.94 39.67
N ILE A 843 -10.32 -10.21 40.88
CA ILE A 843 -9.10 -10.99 41.14
C ILE A 843 -9.48 -12.45 41.41
N ASP A 844 -9.06 -13.35 40.51
CA ASP A 844 -9.26 -14.79 40.65
C ASP A 844 -8.48 -15.34 41.85
N ASP A 845 -9.02 -16.39 42.51
CA ASP A 845 -8.41 -17.02 43.69
C ASP A 845 -6.93 -17.39 43.51
N ARG A 846 -6.54 -17.80 42.31
CA ARG A 846 -5.15 -18.14 41.96
C ARG A 846 -4.19 -16.94 41.97
N ASP A 847 -4.70 -15.73 41.76
CA ASP A 847 -3.90 -14.52 41.56
C ASP A 847 -3.74 -13.70 42.84
N TRP A 848 -4.56 -13.96 43.87
CA TRP A 848 -4.44 -13.29 45.19
C TRP A 848 -3.08 -13.49 45.87
N ASN A 849 -2.35 -14.56 45.55
CA ASN A 849 -0.99 -14.79 46.07
C ASN A 849 0.06 -13.89 45.42
N LYS A 850 -0.25 -13.24 44.30
CA LYS A 850 0.65 -12.31 43.61
C LYS A 850 0.66 -10.93 44.26
N VAL A 851 -0.43 -10.52 44.94
CA VAL A 851 -0.58 -9.16 45.49
C VAL A 851 0.05 -9.08 46.88
N ARG A 852 0.98 -8.14 47.07
CA ARG A 852 1.67 -7.88 48.35
C ARG A 852 1.06 -6.74 49.14
N ASN A 853 0.87 -5.59 48.49
CA ASN A 853 0.32 -4.40 49.11
C ASN A 853 -0.82 -3.83 48.28
N ILE A 854 -1.85 -3.34 48.95
CA ILE A 854 -2.99 -2.67 48.32
C ILE A 854 -3.21 -1.34 49.03
N VAL A 855 -3.30 -0.27 48.26
CA VAL A 855 -3.69 1.07 48.73
C VAL A 855 -4.90 1.48 47.92
N MET A 856 -6.00 1.80 48.59
CA MET A 856 -7.24 2.18 47.90
C MET A 856 -8.02 3.25 48.64
N GLU A 857 -8.75 4.06 47.90
CA GLU A 857 -9.69 5.02 48.45
C GLU A 857 -11.10 4.42 48.45
N VAL A 858 -11.74 4.33 49.62
CA VAL A 858 -13.04 3.66 49.79
C VAL A 858 -14.06 4.59 50.42
N SER A 859 -15.21 4.73 49.75
CA SER A 859 -16.40 5.37 50.30
C SER A 859 -17.11 4.43 51.28
N ASN A 860 -17.40 4.92 52.50
CA ASN A 860 -18.20 4.21 53.49
C ASN A 860 -19.66 4.68 53.57
N VAL A 861 -20.15 5.40 52.55
CA VAL A 861 -21.52 5.92 52.53
C VAL A 861 -22.57 4.79 52.60
N LYS A 862 -22.31 3.66 51.94
CA LYS A 862 -23.18 2.45 51.96
C LYS A 862 -22.55 1.24 52.68
N GLY A 863 -21.64 1.46 53.63
CA GLY A 863 -20.97 0.38 54.36
C GLY A 863 -19.90 -0.36 53.53
N GLY A 864 -19.28 0.32 52.57
CA GLY A 864 -18.25 -0.25 51.68
C GLY A 864 -16.98 -0.67 52.43
N LEU A 865 -16.59 0.09 53.46
CA LEU A 865 -15.36 -0.14 54.22
C LEU A 865 -15.36 -1.50 54.93
N ASP A 866 -16.46 -1.87 55.59
CA ASP A 866 -16.57 -3.14 56.31
C ASP A 866 -16.50 -4.34 55.36
N LYS A 867 -17.11 -4.23 54.16
CA LYS A 867 -17.08 -5.28 53.14
C LYS A 867 -15.70 -5.47 52.53
N VAL A 868 -15.00 -4.37 52.24
CA VAL A 868 -13.62 -4.41 51.75
C VAL A 868 -12.70 -5.00 52.81
N LYS A 869 -12.82 -4.56 54.07
CA LYS A 869 -12.05 -5.10 55.19
C LYS A 869 -12.26 -6.60 55.35
N GLN A 870 -13.51 -7.04 55.40
CA GLN A 870 -13.85 -8.46 55.53
C GLN A 870 -13.26 -9.30 54.39
N LEU A 871 -13.33 -8.82 53.14
CA LEU A 871 -12.77 -9.52 51.99
C LEU A 871 -11.24 -9.64 52.10
N LEU A 872 -10.55 -8.53 52.39
CA LEU A 872 -9.09 -8.50 52.47
C LEU A 872 -8.54 -9.32 53.65
N GLU A 873 -9.18 -9.26 54.82
CA GLU A 873 -8.84 -10.11 55.97
C GLU A 873 -9.06 -11.60 55.68
N THR A 874 -10.13 -11.95 54.96
CA THR A 874 -10.37 -13.34 54.49
C THR A 874 -9.28 -13.81 53.53
N LYS A 875 -8.68 -12.88 52.77
CA LYS A 875 -7.53 -13.15 51.90
C LYS A 875 -6.18 -13.05 52.66
N GLY A 876 -6.18 -12.84 53.97
CA GLY A 876 -4.97 -12.87 54.80
C GLY A 876 -4.13 -11.58 54.77
N PHE A 877 -4.74 -10.43 54.50
CA PHE A 877 -4.08 -9.12 54.63
C PHE A 877 -4.33 -8.52 56.02
N THR A 878 -3.36 -7.77 56.52
CA THR A 878 -3.55 -6.87 57.67
C THR A 878 -4.06 -5.54 57.16
N VAL A 879 -5.28 -5.16 57.55
CA VAL A 879 -5.97 -3.96 57.03
C VAL A 879 -5.92 -2.83 58.05
N THR A 880 -5.45 -1.66 57.60
CA THR A 880 -5.51 -0.39 58.34
C THR A 880 -6.24 0.64 57.48
N TYR A 881 -6.88 1.63 58.11
CA TYR A 881 -7.55 2.69 57.37
C TYR A 881 -7.48 4.01 58.13
N VAL A 882 -7.45 5.10 57.37
CA VAL A 882 -7.46 6.47 57.89
C VAL A 882 -8.45 7.30 57.06
N ALA A 883 -9.16 8.22 57.72
CA ALA A 883 -10.03 9.15 57.00
C ALA A 883 -9.19 10.04 56.06
N VAL A 884 -9.68 10.32 54.85
CA VAL A 884 -8.96 11.17 53.88
C VAL A 884 -8.85 12.59 54.44
N ARG A 885 -7.62 13.14 54.45
CA ARG A 885 -7.33 14.45 55.03
C ARG A 885 -7.85 15.55 54.10
N GLY A 886 -8.51 16.57 54.66
CA GLY A 886 -9.04 17.69 53.87
C GLY A 886 -10.41 17.43 53.23
N ILE A 887 -10.95 16.22 53.34
CA ILE A 887 -12.29 15.88 52.90
C ILE A 887 -13.25 15.88 54.11
N PRO A 888 -14.41 16.55 54.01
CA PRO A 888 -15.40 16.61 55.08
C PRO A 888 -15.88 15.22 55.52
N GLU A 889 -16.05 15.02 56.84
CA GLU A 889 -16.47 13.75 57.44
C GLU A 889 -17.81 13.22 56.87
N LEU A 890 -18.63 14.12 56.32
CA LEU A 890 -19.87 13.83 55.61
C LEU A 890 -19.68 12.85 54.43
N PHE A 891 -18.57 12.92 53.70
CA PHE A 891 -18.31 12.06 52.53
C PHE A 891 -17.81 10.66 52.91
N LYS A 892 -17.48 10.44 54.20
CA LYS A 892 -17.06 9.13 54.74
C LYS A 892 -16.04 8.40 53.88
N LEU A 893 -15.02 9.11 53.41
CA LEU A 893 -13.97 8.60 52.54
C LEU A 893 -12.77 8.16 53.37
N PHE A 894 -12.22 6.98 53.08
CA PHE A 894 -11.10 6.40 53.81
C PHE A 894 -10.02 5.89 52.86
N ILE A 895 -8.75 6.18 53.15
CA ILE A 895 -7.63 5.46 52.55
C ILE A 895 -7.46 4.15 53.32
N VAL A 896 -7.64 3.03 52.63
CA VAL A 896 -7.43 1.67 53.14
C VAL A 896 -6.07 1.19 52.68
N THR A 897 -5.22 0.79 53.63
CA THR A 897 -3.93 0.14 53.36
C THR A 897 -3.98 -1.30 53.85
N ALA A 898 -3.73 -2.24 52.95
CA ALA A 898 -3.71 -3.66 53.24
C ALA A 898 -2.37 -4.26 52.83
N CYS A 899 -1.65 -4.83 53.81
CA CYS A 899 -0.31 -5.38 53.61
C CYS A 899 -0.28 -6.88 53.96
N ARG A 900 0.59 -7.61 53.28
CA ARG A 900 0.86 -9.03 53.52
C ARG A 900 2.33 -9.28 53.82
#